data_AF-A0A7W7FZR4-F1
#
_entry.id   AF-A0A7W7FZR4-F1
#
_cell.length_a   1.000
_cell.length_b   1.000
_cell.length_c   1.000
_cell.angle_alpha   90.00
_cell.angle_beta   90.00
_cell.angle_gamma   90.00
#
_symmetry.space_group_name_H-M   'P 1'
#
loop_
_entity.id
_entity.type
_entity.pdbx_description
1 polymer ?
#
loop_
_entity_poly.entity_id
_entity_poly.type
_entity_poly.pdbx_seq_one_letter_code
_entity_poly.pdbx_strand_id
1 'polypeptide(L)'
;MRHARTSRTGIAGLALLGAGQAGATIAVAVALTLLVAHPSSRPGAAALLAVAFGARALFSWAEQVVARRTAARVTDELRRAMLAALPQRGPAWVASFGAGRLTAVLTTGLDTLKPWFSGYLPALILGVTLPPLVILAMALVDPTSAVVALITLPLIPVLGALIGWATQTQARRRWQADARLAGHFLDVVRGLPTLRVYGRAERQTAVVEHLTDQHRSATLRVLRVAFLSSTALDLVGTLSVGLIAVEAGLRVAAGNLSLGPALLVILLAPEAYRPLREMAARYHASTDATAVITDVDEILTAGSPGGPTSSPATSEPAAAAPPAPVQPTPPQAPSPTQAATPSPAAVTASAAATEIDGPAGVATAGLRARSSADAGHVSPASQRAAHAAAASAAATEVHGPAGVVAFGLRARYPGATQDAVALDELVVRPGEIVALSGPSGAGKTTALRVLAGLHEATAGVAHAADPLYLPQRPTLPHARVVADLFPAGADIAGALHSVGLDGDVTAETPLGERGSGVSAGQRHRLALAALLHQADGPVTLLLDEPTAHLDAVTESLVIDRLRAAARGGAAILVVAHRPALLAAADHVVPVTTPGATDTFARDQAGVAEVGRTALAQDAATESGKKVDGSAASREEGDSADIKPMAGSDTTGTAAGSGAAAESGIAGAAPESGPTNTAPKSGTTGTAASSGTANAASGRKGGRGRAKGRATTASGRWAALWRRPGVAVVLGSGSSLAGLLLTGAAAWLLVRASSLPPVLSLSTAVVLVRGSAVARPLLRYLERLVAHDVAFARLGAWRARVFADLVPRVPGVRLRRRGDLLSKVVGDVDARVDGLLRGRMPALIAGVTTAVAGGAIAVTAPPAVLPLGAGLLLSGIVAPALAVRQARRDEDATGEARGRLRDAMVETVDGVEDLGVADSGVPRRRSRELARLEARAAHASGRAAAVAHLGWGVAVVGTAFAVGGLSPEWGAVLLLATVVLGETVLALPDAAVARLQAAAAGKRLAALTADPPSATFPAGGAAADEKLLGISLRDVTAGWDPGREPALRGLDLEVAAGERVAVVGRSGEGKSTLAAVVARLLDPRSGTVAHADRPEHQVRGRIVVVGDDTDHVFASTVRENLRLARPAASDGELRAALTRVRLGTWLETLPRGLDTWLGSGGTTMSGGQARRFATARALLAEPDVLVLDEPTEGLDEDVAEAVMSDLLAASGNRTVLLLTHRPEGLDRVDRVLELSGGRLGPHAGSAVPA
;
A
#
# COMPACT_ATOMS: atom_id res chain seq x y z
N MET A 1 13.47 16.10 4.84
CA MET A 1 13.57 17.42 4.17
C MET A 1 15.01 17.87 3.86
N ARG A 2 16.00 17.68 4.75
CA ARG A 2 17.40 18.11 4.51
C ARG A 2 17.96 17.61 3.17
N HIS A 3 17.54 16.41 2.76
CA HIS A 3 17.89 15.72 1.51
C HIS A 3 17.31 16.29 0.19
N ALA A 4 16.54 17.39 0.22
CA ALA A 4 15.99 18.01 -1.00
C ALA A 4 16.39 19.48 -1.12
N ARG A 5 17.39 19.80 -1.97
CA ARG A 5 17.92 21.16 -2.17
C ARG A 5 16.86 22.09 -2.75
N THR A 6 15.97 21.58 -3.62
CA THR A 6 14.90 22.36 -4.27
C THR A 6 13.84 22.86 -3.28
N SER A 7 13.74 22.26 -2.08
CA SER A 7 12.77 22.69 -1.07
C SER A 7 13.03 24.13 -0.61
N ARG A 8 14.30 24.53 -0.41
CA ARG A 8 14.66 25.86 0.14
C ARG A 8 14.26 26.99 -0.81
N THR A 9 14.60 26.88 -2.09
CA THR A 9 14.25 27.89 -3.11
C THR A 9 12.75 27.93 -3.36
N GLY A 10 12.06 26.80 -3.29
CA GLY A 10 10.60 26.74 -3.34
C GLY A 10 9.91 27.44 -2.17
N ILE A 11 10.38 27.21 -0.93
CA ILE A 11 9.86 27.87 0.28
C ILE A 11 10.11 29.38 0.21
N ALA A 12 11.31 29.82 -0.17
CA ALA A 12 11.64 31.24 -0.32
C ALA A 12 10.77 31.94 -1.39
N GLY A 13 10.53 31.27 -2.53
CA GLY A 13 9.63 31.78 -3.57
C GLY A 13 8.19 31.92 -3.10
N LEU A 14 7.68 30.95 -2.32
CA LEU A 14 6.35 31.04 -1.71
C LEU A 14 6.27 32.10 -0.61
N ALA A 15 7.34 32.34 0.14
CA ALA A 15 7.40 33.41 1.14
C ALA A 15 7.29 34.80 0.50
N LEU A 16 8.02 35.05 -0.59
CA LEU A 16 7.94 36.27 -1.38
C LEU A 16 6.51 36.50 -1.93
N LEU A 17 5.91 35.45 -2.50
CA LEU A 17 4.56 35.51 -3.06
C LEU A 17 3.48 35.71 -1.99
N GLY A 18 3.66 35.09 -0.81
CA GLY A 18 2.78 35.30 0.34
C GLY A 18 2.83 36.73 0.87
N ALA A 19 4.01 37.35 0.93
CA ALA A 19 4.16 38.77 1.27
C ALA A 19 3.51 39.68 0.21
N GLY A 20 3.70 39.39 -1.09
CA GLY A 20 3.03 40.12 -2.17
C GLY A 20 1.50 40.01 -2.11
N GLN A 21 0.97 38.83 -1.83
CA GLN A 21 -0.46 38.58 -1.67
C GLN A 21 -1.03 39.26 -0.42
N ALA A 22 -0.26 39.36 0.67
CA ALA A 22 -0.64 40.16 1.84
C ALA A 22 -0.72 41.66 1.50
N GLY A 23 0.29 42.20 0.81
CA GLY A 23 0.29 43.59 0.33
C GLY A 23 -0.89 43.90 -0.60
N ALA A 24 -1.18 43.00 -1.56
CA ALA A 24 -2.35 43.14 -2.45
C ALA A 24 -3.68 43.08 -1.69
N THR A 25 -3.77 42.29 -0.61
CA THR A 25 -4.96 42.20 0.23
C THR A 25 -5.19 43.50 1.02
N ILE A 26 -4.14 44.07 1.59
CA ILE A 26 -4.18 45.38 2.27
C ILE A 26 -4.54 46.49 1.25
N ALA A 27 -3.97 46.46 0.04
CA ALA A 27 -4.29 47.42 -1.02
C ALA A 27 -5.77 47.38 -1.44
N VAL A 28 -6.40 46.19 -1.51
CA VAL A 28 -7.86 46.08 -1.73
C VAL A 28 -8.64 46.72 -0.58
N ALA A 29 -8.27 46.47 0.68
CA ALA A 29 -8.96 47.04 1.84
C ALA A 29 -8.85 48.58 1.89
N VAL A 30 -7.66 49.14 1.58
CA VAL A 30 -7.43 50.59 1.46
C VAL A 30 -8.25 51.18 0.31
N ALA A 31 -8.23 50.56 -0.87
CA ALA A 31 -8.98 51.05 -2.03
C ALA A 31 -10.50 51.06 -1.80
N LEU A 32 -11.05 50.00 -1.20
CA LEU A 32 -12.46 49.95 -0.78
C LEU A 32 -12.79 51.01 0.27
N THR A 33 -11.88 51.26 1.23
CA THR A 33 -12.05 52.30 2.24
C THR A 33 -12.10 53.69 1.61
N LEU A 34 -11.16 54.03 0.72
CA LEU A 34 -11.13 55.32 0.02
C LEU A 34 -12.40 55.54 -0.82
N LEU A 35 -12.83 54.51 -1.54
CA LEU A 35 -14.01 54.53 -2.40
C LEU A 35 -15.32 54.83 -1.64
N VAL A 36 -15.46 54.34 -0.42
CA VAL A 36 -16.65 54.56 0.44
C VAL A 36 -16.53 55.85 1.25
N ALA A 37 -15.38 56.10 1.89
CA ALA A 37 -15.20 57.23 2.82
C ALA A 37 -14.89 58.57 2.12
N HIS A 38 -14.34 58.55 0.90
CA HIS A 38 -13.91 59.76 0.17
C HIS A 38 -14.48 59.79 -1.26
N PRO A 39 -15.77 60.17 -1.45
CA PRO A 39 -16.44 60.18 -2.75
C PRO A 39 -15.73 60.98 -3.86
N SER A 40 -14.93 61.98 -3.52
CA SER A 40 -14.12 62.77 -4.45
C SER A 40 -12.95 61.99 -5.08
N SER A 41 -12.43 60.97 -4.39
CA SER A 41 -11.28 60.16 -4.84
C SER A 41 -11.66 58.92 -5.67
N ARG A 42 -12.97 58.69 -5.88
CA ARG A 42 -13.54 57.52 -6.59
C ARG A 42 -12.74 57.03 -7.81
N PRO A 43 -12.33 57.85 -8.81
CA PRO A 43 -11.59 57.34 -9.97
C PRO A 43 -10.20 56.79 -9.60
N GLY A 44 -9.46 57.46 -8.70
CA GLY A 44 -8.17 56.98 -8.21
C GLY A 44 -8.30 55.73 -7.32
N ALA A 45 -9.32 55.69 -6.46
CA ALA A 45 -9.64 54.53 -5.64
C ALA A 45 -10.03 53.31 -6.48
N ALA A 46 -10.83 53.49 -7.55
CA ALA A 46 -11.20 52.44 -8.48
C ALA A 46 -10.01 51.94 -9.32
N ALA A 47 -9.10 52.83 -9.73
CA ALA A 47 -7.86 52.45 -10.40
C ALA A 47 -6.94 51.63 -9.47
N LEU A 48 -6.76 52.06 -8.22
CA LEU A 48 -6.02 51.30 -7.20
C LEU A 48 -6.66 49.93 -6.94
N LEU A 49 -7.99 49.86 -6.88
CA LEU A 49 -8.74 48.62 -6.69
C LEU A 49 -8.54 47.64 -7.87
N ALA A 50 -8.58 48.14 -9.11
CA ALA A 50 -8.31 47.35 -10.31
C ALA A 50 -6.86 46.82 -10.34
N VAL A 51 -5.87 47.66 -10.01
CA VAL A 51 -4.47 47.24 -9.87
C VAL A 51 -4.29 46.20 -8.76
N ALA A 52 -4.94 46.38 -7.61
CA ALA A 52 -4.85 45.44 -6.49
C ALA A 52 -5.49 44.07 -6.81
N PHE A 53 -6.62 44.03 -7.53
CA PHE A 53 -7.18 42.78 -8.06
C PHE A 53 -6.31 42.14 -9.14
N GLY A 54 -5.67 42.93 -10.01
CA GLY A 54 -4.68 42.45 -10.98
C GLY A 54 -3.47 41.80 -10.29
N ALA A 55 -2.94 42.45 -9.24
CA ALA A 55 -1.87 41.91 -8.41
C ALA A 55 -2.31 40.62 -7.69
N ARG A 56 -3.53 40.59 -7.10
CA ARG A 56 -4.08 39.38 -6.44
C ARG A 56 -4.22 38.22 -7.42
N ALA A 57 -4.63 38.46 -8.67
CA ALA A 57 -4.68 37.45 -9.72
C ALA A 57 -3.28 36.95 -10.14
N LEU A 58 -2.29 37.85 -10.26
CA LEU A 58 -0.91 37.52 -10.60
C LEU A 58 -0.24 36.69 -9.49
N PHE A 59 -0.38 37.11 -8.23
CA PHE A 59 0.17 36.38 -7.08
C PHE A 59 -0.51 35.02 -6.91
N SER A 60 -1.83 34.91 -7.07
CA SER A 60 -2.54 33.62 -7.02
C SER A 60 -2.10 32.66 -8.13
N TRP A 61 -1.88 33.15 -9.36
CA TRP A 61 -1.28 32.35 -10.44
C TRP A 61 0.13 31.88 -10.10
N ALA A 62 0.98 32.80 -9.64
CA ALA A 62 2.37 32.51 -9.32
C ALA A 62 2.49 31.53 -8.14
N GLU A 63 1.64 31.66 -7.11
CA GLU A 63 1.58 30.77 -5.95
C GLU A 63 1.26 29.34 -6.41
N GLN A 64 0.17 29.14 -7.17
CA GLN A 64 -0.18 27.80 -7.69
C GLN A 64 0.92 27.22 -8.59
N VAL A 65 1.57 28.04 -9.41
CA VAL A 65 2.66 27.64 -10.30
C VAL A 65 3.88 27.20 -9.49
N VAL A 66 4.36 28.03 -8.55
CA VAL A 66 5.55 27.73 -7.74
C VAL A 66 5.28 26.55 -6.81
N ALA A 67 4.15 26.53 -6.11
CA ALA A 67 3.81 25.49 -5.15
C ALA A 67 3.77 24.09 -5.81
N ARG A 68 3.03 23.93 -6.92
CA ARG A 68 2.93 22.65 -7.63
C ARG A 68 4.25 22.23 -8.28
N ARG A 69 5.07 23.19 -8.75
CA ARG A 69 6.41 22.92 -9.30
C ARG A 69 7.41 22.47 -8.24
N THR A 70 7.42 23.13 -7.08
CA THR A 70 8.24 22.72 -5.94
C THR A 70 7.82 21.32 -5.47
N ALA A 71 6.52 21.07 -5.36
CA ALA A 71 6.00 19.74 -5.03
C ALA A 71 6.51 18.66 -6.00
N ALA A 72 6.32 18.84 -7.30
CA ALA A 72 6.76 17.88 -8.33
C ALA A 72 8.29 17.66 -8.32
N ARG A 73 9.07 18.74 -8.19
CA ARG A 73 10.55 18.66 -8.14
C ARG A 73 11.07 17.97 -6.88
N VAL A 74 10.53 18.30 -5.70
CA VAL A 74 10.93 17.66 -4.43
C VAL A 74 10.51 16.19 -4.40
N THR A 75 9.34 15.84 -4.95
CA THR A 75 8.90 14.45 -5.11
C THR A 75 9.87 13.66 -5.98
N ASP A 76 10.34 14.21 -7.11
CA ASP A 76 11.34 13.58 -7.99
C ASP A 76 12.75 13.55 -7.36
N GLU A 77 13.16 14.60 -6.65
CA GLU A 77 14.46 14.68 -5.97
C GLU A 77 14.57 13.60 -4.89
N LEU A 78 13.55 13.46 -4.03
CA LEU A 78 13.49 12.41 -3.01
C LEU A 78 13.36 11.01 -3.62
N ARG A 79 12.47 10.80 -4.60
CA ARG A 79 12.33 9.49 -5.27
C ARG A 79 13.64 9.03 -5.90
N ARG A 80 14.38 9.93 -6.58
CA ARG A 80 15.68 9.59 -7.17
C ARG A 80 16.78 9.38 -6.13
N ALA A 81 16.73 10.05 -4.97
CA ALA A 81 17.66 9.79 -3.88
C ALA A 81 17.41 8.38 -3.28
N MET A 82 16.16 8.01 -3.03
CA MET A 82 15.80 6.67 -2.54
C MET A 82 16.21 5.58 -3.56
N LEU A 83 15.91 5.79 -4.85
CA LEU A 83 16.35 4.92 -5.94
C LEU A 83 17.89 4.91 -6.16
N ALA A 84 18.66 5.74 -5.45
CA ALA A 84 20.12 5.68 -5.42
C ALA A 84 20.65 4.98 -4.16
N ALA A 85 19.90 5.03 -3.06
CA ALA A 85 20.19 4.26 -1.86
C ALA A 85 19.89 2.75 -2.04
N LEU A 86 18.87 2.35 -2.81
CA LEU A 86 18.44 0.94 -2.87
C LEU A 86 19.56 -0.09 -3.19
N PRO A 87 20.42 0.09 -4.21
CA PRO A 87 21.54 -0.85 -4.45
C PRO A 87 22.53 -0.90 -3.28
N GLN A 88 22.67 0.20 -2.52
CA GLN A 88 23.53 0.30 -1.34
C GLN A 88 22.89 -0.27 -0.06
N ARG A 89 21.63 -0.72 -0.13
CA ARG A 89 20.91 -1.36 0.98
C ARG A 89 20.85 -2.88 0.88
N GLY A 90 20.86 -3.41 -0.33
CA GLY A 90 20.63 -4.84 -0.59
C GLY A 90 19.19 -5.31 -0.31
N PRO A 91 18.81 -6.48 -0.84
CA PRO A 91 17.48 -7.08 -0.65
C PRO A 91 17.19 -7.46 0.80
N ALA A 92 18.20 -7.83 1.61
CA ALA A 92 17.98 -8.16 3.02
C ALA A 92 17.37 -6.99 3.82
N TRP A 93 17.84 -5.76 3.54
CA TRP A 93 17.25 -4.56 4.13
C TRP A 93 15.89 -4.22 3.51
N VAL A 94 15.67 -4.48 2.21
CA VAL A 94 14.35 -4.33 1.57
C VAL A 94 13.33 -5.31 2.15
N ALA A 95 13.76 -6.52 2.53
CA ALA A 95 12.94 -7.51 3.23
C ALA A 95 12.60 -7.06 4.66
N SER A 96 13.57 -6.51 5.41
CA SER A 96 13.35 -6.06 6.79
C SER A 96 12.52 -4.77 6.90
N PHE A 97 12.73 -3.81 5.99
CA PHE A 97 11.86 -2.63 5.82
C PHE A 97 10.48 -3.03 5.26
N GLY A 98 10.43 -4.14 4.53
CA GLY A 98 9.27 -4.71 3.85
C GLY A 98 9.04 -4.12 2.46
N ALA A 99 9.23 -4.94 1.42
CA ALA A 99 9.05 -4.56 0.01
C ALA A 99 7.70 -3.88 -0.27
N GLY A 100 6.63 -4.29 0.41
CA GLY A 100 5.31 -3.65 0.34
C GLY A 100 5.27 -2.23 0.92
N ARG A 101 5.95 -1.98 2.06
CA ARG A 101 6.11 -0.64 2.66
C ARG A 101 6.94 0.24 1.73
N LEU A 102 8.09 -0.27 1.26
CA LEU A 102 8.97 0.44 0.34
C LEU A 102 8.26 0.86 -0.96
N THR A 103 7.53 -0.07 -1.58
CA THR A 103 6.71 0.19 -2.77
C THR A 103 5.64 1.24 -2.47
N ALA A 104 4.96 1.17 -1.32
CA ALA A 104 3.95 2.14 -0.93
C ALA A 104 4.55 3.55 -0.77
N VAL A 105 5.72 3.70 -0.14
CA VAL A 105 6.40 4.99 0.05
C VAL A 105 6.86 5.56 -1.31
N LEU A 106 7.57 4.78 -2.13
CA LEU A 106 8.07 5.21 -3.45
C LEU A 106 6.94 5.63 -4.41
N THR A 107 5.80 4.93 -4.37
CA THR A 107 4.66 5.19 -5.28
C THR A 107 3.73 6.28 -4.75
N THR A 108 3.10 6.03 -3.60
CA THR A 108 1.91 6.75 -3.13
C THR A 108 2.23 7.65 -1.93
N GLY A 109 3.13 7.21 -1.05
CA GLY A 109 3.60 7.98 0.10
C GLY A 109 4.22 9.31 -0.33
N LEU A 110 5.20 9.29 -1.24
CA LEU A 110 5.80 10.54 -1.74
C LEU A 110 4.79 11.51 -2.39
N ASP A 111 3.67 11.03 -2.91
CA ASP A 111 2.61 11.89 -3.46
C ASP A 111 1.78 12.60 -2.36
N THR A 112 1.80 12.17 -1.08
CA THR A 112 1.17 12.90 0.04
C THR A 112 1.86 14.22 0.37
N LEU A 113 3.14 14.37 -0.03
CA LEU A 113 3.88 15.63 0.09
C LEU A 113 3.30 16.74 -0.81
N LYS A 114 2.51 16.38 -1.84
CA LYS A 114 1.96 17.35 -2.79
C LYS A 114 0.91 18.27 -2.16
N PRO A 115 -0.11 17.78 -1.41
CA PRO A 115 -0.98 18.61 -0.55
C PRO A 115 -0.24 19.50 0.45
N TRP A 116 0.91 19.07 0.99
CA TRP A 116 1.69 19.89 1.91
C TRP A 116 2.25 21.14 1.21
N PHE A 117 2.98 20.95 0.11
CA PHE A 117 3.53 22.06 -0.68
C PHE A 117 2.46 22.93 -1.36
N SER A 118 1.33 22.36 -1.78
CA SER A 118 0.28 23.04 -2.57
C SER A 118 -0.90 23.59 -1.77
N GLY A 119 -0.93 23.41 -0.44
CA GLY A 119 -2.03 23.90 0.39
C GLY A 119 -1.64 24.24 1.83
N TYR A 120 -0.90 23.37 2.53
CA TYR A 120 -0.52 23.66 3.92
C TYR A 120 0.58 24.73 4.02
N LEU A 121 1.66 24.59 3.25
CA LEU A 121 2.80 25.51 3.28
C LEU A 121 2.43 26.96 2.88
N PRO A 122 1.66 27.22 1.80
CA PRO A 122 1.21 28.58 1.49
C PRO A 122 0.31 29.18 2.58
N ALA A 123 -0.60 28.38 3.16
CA ALA A 123 -1.46 28.83 4.26
C ALA A 123 -0.68 29.12 5.55
N LEU A 124 0.37 28.34 5.86
CA LEU A 124 1.30 28.61 6.96
C LEU A 124 2.09 29.90 6.73
N ILE A 125 2.63 30.10 5.52
CA ILE A 125 3.36 31.31 5.15
C ILE A 125 2.46 32.55 5.32
N LEU A 126 1.26 32.53 4.74
CA LEU A 126 0.28 33.61 4.91
C LEU A 126 -0.16 33.77 6.37
N GLY A 127 -0.23 32.69 7.15
CA GLY A 127 -0.57 32.70 8.58
C GLY A 127 0.50 33.33 9.47
N VAL A 128 1.74 33.39 9.00
CA VAL A 128 2.86 34.07 9.68
C VAL A 128 3.05 35.50 9.16
N THR A 129 2.81 35.79 7.88
CA THR A 129 3.04 37.14 7.31
C THR A 129 1.85 38.07 7.38
N LEU A 130 0.62 37.61 7.08
CA LEU A 130 -0.54 38.50 6.97
C LEU A 130 -1.04 39.02 8.34
N PRO A 131 -1.16 38.22 9.41
CA PRO A 131 -1.66 38.73 10.69
C PRO A 131 -0.80 39.85 11.31
N PRO A 132 0.54 39.77 11.38
CA PRO A 132 1.35 40.88 11.89
C PRO A 132 1.26 42.13 11.03
N LEU A 133 1.22 42.00 9.69
CA LEU A 133 1.04 43.14 8.78
C LEU A 133 -0.33 43.81 8.95
N VAL A 134 -1.39 43.02 9.18
CA VAL A 134 -2.73 43.56 9.48
C VAL A 134 -2.75 44.23 10.86
N ILE A 135 -2.22 43.61 11.91
CA ILE A 135 -2.17 44.21 13.26
C ILE A 135 -1.37 45.52 13.23
N LEU A 136 -0.27 45.59 12.49
CA LEU A 136 0.49 46.83 12.28
C LEU A 136 -0.33 47.89 11.52
N ALA A 137 -0.98 47.51 10.41
CA ALA A 137 -1.83 48.43 9.63
C ALA A 137 -3.04 48.94 10.44
N MET A 138 -3.60 48.10 11.32
CA MET A 138 -4.62 48.51 12.27
C MET A 138 -4.04 49.43 13.36
N ALA A 139 -2.87 49.12 13.92
CA ALA A 139 -2.26 49.93 14.98
C ALA A 139 -1.87 51.35 14.52
N LEU A 140 -1.51 51.51 13.24
CA LEU A 140 -1.22 52.81 12.61
C LEU A 140 -2.48 53.69 12.40
N VAL A 141 -3.69 53.14 12.58
CA VAL A 141 -4.97 53.75 12.15
C VAL A 141 -6.00 53.81 13.29
N ASP A 142 -6.04 52.78 14.13
CA ASP A 142 -6.81 52.69 15.37
C ASP A 142 -6.15 51.68 16.34
N PRO A 143 -5.29 52.14 17.27
CA PRO A 143 -4.63 51.28 18.25
C PRO A 143 -5.59 50.42 19.08
N THR A 144 -6.81 50.89 19.36
CA THR A 144 -7.76 50.16 20.21
C THR A 144 -8.26 48.88 19.53
N SER A 145 -8.68 48.95 18.26
CA SER A 145 -9.04 47.73 17.51
C SER A 145 -7.84 46.81 17.29
N ALA A 146 -6.63 47.39 17.15
CA ALA A 146 -5.41 46.60 17.04
C ALA A 146 -5.10 45.80 18.31
N VAL A 147 -5.35 46.36 19.50
CA VAL A 147 -5.24 45.64 20.79
C VAL A 147 -6.27 44.52 20.89
N VAL A 148 -7.54 44.75 20.49
CA VAL A 148 -8.57 43.69 20.47
C VAL A 148 -8.19 42.55 19.51
N ALA A 149 -7.65 42.88 18.34
CA ALA A 149 -7.11 41.88 17.42
C ALA A 149 -5.89 41.14 18.00
N LEU A 150 -4.95 41.86 18.63
CA LEU A 150 -3.76 41.29 19.25
C LEU A 150 -4.09 40.32 20.40
N ILE A 151 -5.16 40.57 21.16
CA ILE A 151 -5.64 39.68 22.23
C ILE A 151 -6.37 38.45 21.65
N THR A 152 -7.24 38.65 20.66
CA THR A 152 -8.12 37.57 20.17
C THR A 152 -7.52 36.71 19.06
N LEU A 153 -6.49 37.18 18.34
CA LEU A 153 -5.87 36.43 17.27
C LEU A 153 -5.00 35.23 17.74
N PRO A 154 -4.20 35.33 18.83
CA PRO A 154 -3.52 34.18 19.43
C PRO A 154 -4.47 33.11 19.98
N LEU A 155 -5.73 33.45 20.28
CA LEU A 155 -6.71 32.49 20.78
C LEU A 155 -7.03 31.39 19.73
N ILE A 156 -6.93 31.68 18.43
CA ILE A 156 -7.15 30.70 17.37
C ILE A 156 -6.09 29.57 17.39
N PRO A 157 -4.77 29.82 17.31
CA PRO A 157 -3.77 28.76 17.42
C PRO A 157 -3.73 28.11 18.82
N VAL A 158 -4.01 28.84 19.91
CA VAL A 158 -4.06 28.27 21.27
C VAL A 158 -5.21 27.25 21.40
N LEU A 159 -6.43 27.62 21.02
CA LEU A 159 -7.56 26.66 21.00
C LEU A 159 -7.34 25.55 19.97
N GLY A 160 -6.71 25.87 18.83
CA GLY A 160 -6.34 24.89 17.82
C GLY A 160 -5.39 23.81 18.34
N ALA A 161 -4.39 24.20 19.13
CA ALA A 161 -3.46 23.29 19.80
C ALA A 161 -4.16 22.49 20.92
N LEU A 162 -4.89 23.15 21.81
CA LEU A 162 -5.61 22.53 22.93
C LEU A 162 -6.60 21.46 22.45
N ILE A 163 -7.47 21.83 21.50
CA ILE A 163 -8.47 20.91 20.93
C ILE A 163 -7.78 19.87 20.02
N GLY A 164 -6.67 20.24 19.36
CA GLY A 164 -5.82 19.32 18.63
C GLY A 164 -5.32 18.18 19.52
N TRP A 165 -4.66 18.49 20.63
CA TRP A 165 -4.18 17.51 21.61
C TRP A 165 -5.31 16.65 22.19
N ALA A 166 -6.43 17.27 22.59
CA ALA A 166 -7.59 16.56 23.13
C ALA A 166 -8.25 15.59 22.13
N THR A 167 -8.05 15.77 20.82
CA THR A 167 -8.65 14.93 19.78
C THR A 167 -7.66 13.95 19.12
N GLN A 168 -6.35 14.24 19.15
CA GLN A 168 -5.34 13.46 18.42
C GLN A 168 -5.25 11.99 18.89
N THR A 169 -5.40 11.74 20.19
CA THR A 169 -5.39 10.38 20.79
C THR A 169 -6.58 9.55 20.34
N GLN A 170 -7.79 10.13 20.27
CA GLN A 170 -8.97 9.42 19.74
C GLN A 170 -8.91 9.26 18.22
N ALA A 171 -8.34 10.23 17.49
CA ALA A 171 -8.15 10.14 16.05
C ALA A 171 -7.16 9.02 15.68
N ARG A 172 -5.95 9.02 16.25
CA ARG A 172 -4.90 8.02 15.96
C ARG A 172 -5.35 6.58 16.28
N ARG A 173 -5.93 6.34 17.46
CA ARG A 173 -6.42 5.01 17.85
C ARG A 173 -7.55 4.48 16.95
N ARG A 174 -8.32 5.36 16.28
CA ARG A 174 -9.40 4.97 15.35
C ARG A 174 -8.96 4.91 13.89
N TRP A 175 -8.03 5.76 13.43
CA TRP A 175 -7.43 5.66 12.09
C TRP A 175 -6.79 4.29 11.85
N GLN A 176 -6.14 3.71 12.87
CA GLN A 176 -5.61 2.35 12.79
C GLN A 176 -6.72 1.27 12.64
N ALA A 177 -7.96 1.53 13.07
CA ALA A 177 -9.09 0.65 12.82
C ALA A 177 -9.69 0.84 11.42
N ASP A 178 -9.77 2.08 10.94
CA ASP A 178 -10.24 2.38 9.59
C ASP A 178 -9.27 1.85 8.50
N ALA A 179 -7.95 1.90 8.75
CA ALA A 179 -6.95 1.26 7.88
C ALA A 179 -7.13 -0.27 7.80
N ARG A 180 -7.46 -0.93 8.93
CA ARG A 180 -7.79 -2.37 8.94
C ARG A 180 -9.07 -2.67 8.15
N LEU A 181 -10.07 -1.79 8.15
CA LEU A 181 -11.29 -1.95 7.34
C LEU A 181 -11.04 -1.79 5.83
N ALA A 182 -10.16 -0.87 5.42
CA ALA A 182 -9.74 -0.77 4.01
C ALA A 182 -8.95 -2.02 3.56
N GLY A 183 -8.05 -2.51 4.42
CA GLY A 183 -7.36 -3.79 4.22
C GLY A 183 -8.34 -4.97 4.11
N HIS A 184 -9.32 -5.07 5.01
CA HIS A 184 -10.34 -6.12 5.00
C HIS A 184 -11.24 -6.09 3.76
N PHE A 185 -11.60 -4.91 3.23
CA PHE A 185 -12.31 -4.83 1.95
C PHE A 185 -11.44 -5.35 0.79
N LEU A 186 -10.16 -4.97 0.73
CA LEU A 186 -9.24 -5.47 -0.29
C LEU A 186 -9.01 -6.99 -0.16
N ASP A 187 -8.94 -7.51 1.06
CA ASP A 187 -8.83 -8.94 1.39
C ASP A 187 -10.06 -9.75 0.94
N VAL A 188 -11.27 -9.28 1.30
CA VAL A 188 -12.54 -9.91 0.91
C VAL A 188 -12.73 -9.96 -0.61
N VAL A 189 -12.24 -8.96 -1.36
CA VAL A 189 -12.32 -8.98 -2.83
C VAL A 189 -11.15 -9.74 -3.48
N ARG A 190 -9.98 -9.85 -2.84
CA ARG A 190 -8.89 -10.75 -3.29
C ARG A 190 -9.34 -12.21 -3.21
N GLY A 191 -9.90 -12.62 -2.07
CA GLY A 191 -10.50 -13.93 -1.89
C GLY A 191 -11.88 -14.12 -2.55
N LEU A 192 -12.30 -13.24 -3.46
CA LEU A 192 -13.60 -13.36 -4.13
C LEU A 192 -13.75 -14.63 -5.01
N PRO A 193 -12.72 -15.19 -5.67
CA PRO A 193 -12.84 -16.49 -6.34
C PRO A 193 -13.15 -17.60 -5.33
N THR A 194 -12.40 -17.65 -4.21
CA THR A 194 -12.65 -18.55 -3.08
C THR A 194 -14.09 -18.41 -2.55
N LEU A 195 -14.55 -17.18 -2.28
CA LEU A 195 -15.92 -16.91 -1.84
C LEU A 195 -16.98 -17.34 -2.86
N ARG A 196 -16.67 -17.31 -4.18
CA ARG A 196 -17.60 -17.78 -5.21
C ARG A 196 -17.67 -19.31 -5.25
N VAL A 197 -16.53 -20.01 -5.20
CA VAL A 197 -16.46 -21.49 -5.16
C VAL A 197 -17.28 -22.07 -4.00
N TYR A 198 -17.17 -21.51 -2.78
CA TYR A 198 -17.95 -21.93 -1.62
C TYR A 198 -19.37 -21.31 -1.52
N GLY A 199 -19.86 -20.64 -2.57
CA GLY A 199 -21.23 -20.09 -2.61
C GLY A 199 -21.51 -18.95 -1.60
N ARG A 200 -20.47 -18.24 -1.15
CA ARG A 200 -20.54 -17.19 -0.10
C ARG A 200 -20.60 -15.77 -0.64
N ALA A 201 -20.13 -15.55 -1.87
CA ALA A 201 -19.96 -14.21 -2.44
C ALA A 201 -21.19 -13.30 -2.29
N GLU A 202 -22.40 -13.78 -2.64
CA GLU A 202 -23.62 -12.97 -2.49
C GLU A 202 -23.92 -12.58 -1.03
N ARG A 203 -23.80 -13.53 -0.09
CA ARG A 203 -24.06 -13.29 1.34
C ARG A 203 -23.09 -12.26 1.93
N GLN A 204 -21.84 -12.24 1.45
CA GLN A 204 -20.84 -11.27 1.86
C GLN A 204 -21.20 -9.82 1.46
N THR A 205 -22.04 -9.61 0.45
CA THR A 205 -22.51 -8.26 0.05
C THR A 205 -23.24 -7.55 1.19
N ALA A 206 -24.09 -8.27 1.93
CA ALA A 206 -24.80 -7.74 3.09
C ALA A 206 -23.85 -7.44 4.27
N VAL A 207 -22.78 -8.23 4.42
CA VAL A 207 -21.71 -7.97 5.41
C VAL A 207 -20.93 -6.70 5.04
N VAL A 208 -20.58 -6.52 3.76
CA VAL A 208 -19.92 -5.29 3.27
C VAL A 208 -20.79 -4.05 3.46
N GLU A 209 -22.10 -4.14 3.21
CA GLU A 209 -23.03 -3.02 3.47
C GLU A 209 -23.14 -2.72 4.97
N HIS A 210 -23.29 -3.74 5.82
CA HIS A 210 -23.39 -3.58 7.27
C HIS A 210 -22.09 -3.00 7.89
N LEU A 211 -20.92 -3.54 7.53
CA LEU A 211 -19.62 -3.00 7.95
C LEU A 211 -19.42 -1.55 7.49
N THR A 212 -19.89 -1.20 6.29
CA THR A 212 -19.78 0.20 5.80
C THR A 212 -20.72 1.15 6.56
N ASP A 213 -21.92 0.72 6.98
CA ASP A 213 -22.81 1.58 7.77
C ASP A 213 -22.40 1.67 9.26
N GLN A 214 -21.77 0.62 9.81
CA GLN A 214 -21.05 0.68 11.09
C GLN A 214 -19.89 1.68 11.03
N HIS A 215 -19.00 1.55 10.03
CA HIS A 215 -17.87 2.44 9.80
C HIS A 215 -18.36 3.88 9.62
N ARG A 216 -19.34 4.15 8.74
CA ARG A 216 -19.98 5.46 8.60
C ARG A 216 -20.43 6.05 9.94
N SER A 217 -21.05 5.24 10.79
CA SER A 217 -21.53 5.65 12.11
C SER A 217 -20.40 5.85 13.14
N ALA A 218 -19.21 5.27 12.94
CA ALA A 218 -18.00 5.56 13.70
C ALA A 218 -17.29 6.82 13.18
N THR A 219 -17.04 6.92 11.88
CA THR A 219 -16.42 8.08 11.22
C THR A 219 -17.19 9.36 11.49
N LEU A 220 -18.53 9.34 11.41
CA LEU A 220 -19.36 10.51 11.74
C LEU A 220 -19.28 10.92 13.22
N ARG A 221 -19.03 9.99 14.16
CA ARG A 221 -18.78 10.35 15.57
C ARG A 221 -17.42 11.06 15.73
N VAL A 222 -16.38 10.62 15.02
CA VAL A 222 -15.08 11.31 14.99
C VAL A 222 -15.19 12.68 14.31
N LEU A 223 -15.84 12.76 13.16
CA LEU A 223 -16.03 14.00 12.40
C LEU A 223 -16.93 15.01 13.12
N ARG A 224 -17.92 14.59 13.92
CA ARG A 224 -18.67 15.51 14.78
C ARG A 224 -17.76 16.30 15.71
N VAL A 225 -16.77 15.63 16.31
CA VAL A 225 -15.78 16.28 17.19
C VAL A 225 -14.84 17.16 16.36
N ALA A 226 -14.21 16.63 15.31
CA ALA A 226 -13.28 17.40 14.48
C ALA A 226 -13.92 18.62 13.78
N PHE A 227 -15.17 18.51 13.34
CA PHE A 227 -15.92 19.65 12.81
C PHE A 227 -16.30 20.64 13.91
N LEU A 228 -16.68 20.19 15.11
CA LEU A 228 -16.94 21.08 16.25
C LEU A 228 -15.67 21.88 16.62
N SER A 229 -14.51 21.24 16.61
CA SER A 229 -13.20 21.91 16.75
C SER A 229 -13.04 23.03 15.72
N SER A 230 -13.25 22.71 14.43
CA SER A 230 -13.13 23.71 13.35
C SER A 230 -14.19 24.82 13.42
N THR A 231 -15.37 24.53 13.95
CA THR A 231 -16.46 25.49 14.14
C THR A 231 -16.18 26.41 15.32
N ALA A 232 -15.56 25.93 16.40
CA ALA A 232 -15.10 26.79 17.49
C ALA A 232 -14.06 27.82 16.98
N LEU A 233 -13.12 27.39 16.13
CA LEU A 233 -12.12 28.29 15.53
C LEU A 233 -12.72 29.30 14.53
N ASP A 234 -13.71 28.90 13.71
CA ASP A 234 -14.43 29.86 12.85
C ASP A 234 -15.30 30.82 13.66
N LEU A 235 -15.93 30.33 14.74
CA LEU A 235 -16.75 31.13 15.67
C LEU A 235 -15.93 32.17 16.43
N VAL A 236 -14.73 31.84 16.91
CA VAL A 236 -13.82 32.84 17.50
C VAL A 236 -13.47 33.91 16.46
N GLY A 237 -13.14 33.51 15.23
CA GLY A 237 -12.85 34.45 14.14
C GLY A 237 -14.03 35.38 13.80
N THR A 238 -15.25 34.84 13.66
CA THR A 238 -16.44 35.65 13.34
C THR A 238 -16.90 36.51 14.51
N LEU A 239 -16.80 36.03 15.76
CA LEU A 239 -17.09 36.83 16.95
C LEU A 239 -16.07 37.96 17.14
N SER A 240 -14.78 37.74 16.91
CA SER A 240 -13.77 38.81 16.98
C SER A 240 -14.02 39.89 15.92
N VAL A 241 -14.35 39.51 14.69
CA VAL A 241 -14.77 40.47 13.64
C VAL A 241 -16.04 41.22 14.07
N GLY A 242 -17.05 40.52 14.61
CA GLY A 242 -18.28 41.14 15.09
C GLY A 242 -18.09 42.06 16.29
N LEU A 243 -17.15 41.77 17.18
CA LEU A 243 -16.77 42.60 18.32
C LEU A 243 -16.09 43.89 17.83
N ILE A 244 -15.04 43.77 17.02
CA ILE A 244 -14.33 44.90 16.40
C ILE A 244 -15.32 45.78 15.62
N ALA A 245 -16.24 45.19 14.86
CA ALA A 245 -17.24 45.92 14.09
C ALA A 245 -18.21 46.74 14.96
N VAL A 246 -18.74 46.14 16.03
CA VAL A 246 -19.65 46.82 16.95
C VAL A 246 -18.93 47.90 17.75
N GLU A 247 -17.71 47.63 18.23
CA GLU A 247 -16.93 48.59 19.01
C GLU A 247 -16.49 49.79 18.17
N ALA A 248 -15.94 49.57 16.97
CA ALA A 248 -15.58 50.63 16.05
C ALA A 248 -16.80 51.51 15.69
N GLY A 249 -17.95 50.90 15.41
CA GLY A 249 -19.17 51.66 15.12
C GLY A 249 -19.73 52.44 16.31
N LEU A 250 -19.60 51.93 17.53
CA LEU A 250 -19.94 52.70 18.74
C LEU A 250 -18.97 53.87 18.96
N ARG A 251 -17.67 53.70 18.67
CA ARG A 251 -16.69 54.79 18.74
C ARG A 251 -16.88 55.83 17.63
N VAL A 252 -17.30 55.43 16.43
CA VAL A 252 -17.73 56.36 15.36
C VAL A 252 -19.00 57.13 15.79
N ALA A 253 -20.02 56.45 16.34
CA ALA A 253 -21.25 57.10 16.80
C ALA A 253 -21.02 58.07 17.98
N ALA A 254 -19.94 57.88 18.75
CA ALA A 254 -19.50 58.78 19.81
C ALA A 254 -18.56 59.91 19.31
N GLY A 255 -18.26 59.98 18.02
CA GLY A 255 -17.32 60.96 17.43
C GLY A 255 -15.82 60.68 17.69
N ASN A 256 -15.49 59.59 18.38
CA ASN A 256 -14.13 59.23 18.79
C ASN A 256 -13.31 58.51 17.70
N LEU A 257 -13.93 58.18 16.56
CA LEU A 257 -13.29 57.51 15.43
C LEU A 257 -13.94 57.98 14.12
N SER A 258 -13.14 58.21 13.07
CA SER A 258 -13.69 58.61 11.76
C SER A 258 -13.97 57.40 10.86
N LEU A 259 -14.87 57.59 9.89
CA LEU A 259 -15.42 56.49 9.07
C LEU A 259 -14.36 55.71 8.27
N GLY A 260 -13.33 56.39 7.74
CA GLY A 260 -12.25 55.76 6.98
C GLY A 260 -11.46 54.74 7.82
N PRO A 261 -10.83 55.15 8.94
CA PRO A 261 -10.21 54.25 9.90
C PRO A 261 -11.08 53.07 10.32
N ALA A 262 -12.35 53.31 10.65
CA ALA A 262 -13.28 52.26 11.06
C ALA A 262 -13.55 51.23 9.93
N LEU A 263 -13.78 51.70 8.70
CA LEU A 263 -13.98 50.82 7.53
C LEU A 263 -12.74 49.98 7.24
N LEU A 264 -11.54 50.58 7.30
CA LEU A 264 -10.29 49.87 7.05
C LEU A 264 -10.07 48.77 8.09
N VAL A 265 -10.32 49.06 9.36
CA VAL A 265 -10.30 48.09 10.47
C VAL A 265 -11.25 46.90 10.22
N ILE A 266 -12.51 47.16 9.85
CA ILE A 266 -13.49 46.09 9.57
C ILE A 266 -13.10 45.28 8.31
N LEU A 267 -12.49 45.90 7.30
CA LEU A 267 -12.06 45.20 6.09
C LEU A 267 -10.81 44.34 6.32
N LEU A 268 -9.88 44.77 7.16
CA LEU A 268 -8.65 44.04 7.45
C LEU A 268 -8.86 42.88 8.44
N ALA A 269 -9.71 43.05 9.46
CA ALA A 269 -9.87 42.06 10.53
C ALA A 269 -10.23 40.63 10.03
N PRO A 270 -11.18 40.41 9.09
CA PRO A 270 -11.51 39.07 8.57
C PRO A 270 -10.33 38.36 7.90
N GLU A 271 -9.52 39.10 7.13
CA GLU A 271 -8.36 38.55 6.40
C GLU A 271 -7.21 38.22 7.36
N ALA A 272 -7.11 38.84 8.55
CA ALA A 272 -6.15 38.43 9.59
C ALA A 272 -6.48 37.05 10.22
N TYR A 273 -7.75 36.80 10.56
CA TYR A 273 -8.17 35.50 11.11
C TYR A 273 -8.28 34.39 10.04
N ARG A 274 -8.30 34.76 8.76
CA ARG A 274 -8.46 33.81 7.64
C ARG A 274 -7.32 32.78 7.53
N PRO A 275 -6.03 33.15 7.36
CA PRO A 275 -4.98 32.18 7.09
C PRO A 275 -4.76 31.22 8.26
N LEU A 276 -5.01 31.63 9.50
CA LEU A 276 -4.93 30.76 10.68
C LEU A 276 -6.02 29.67 10.66
N ARG A 277 -7.27 30.03 10.33
CA ARG A 277 -8.37 29.05 10.11
C ARG A 277 -8.06 28.12 8.93
N GLU A 278 -7.50 28.68 7.85
CA GLU A 278 -7.10 27.95 6.64
C GLU A 278 -5.91 26.99 6.85
N MET A 279 -4.96 27.33 7.72
CA MET A 279 -3.86 26.48 8.16
C MET A 279 -4.38 25.33 9.04
N ALA A 280 -5.19 25.65 10.06
CA ALA A 280 -5.79 24.65 10.94
C ALA A 280 -6.66 23.64 10.17
N ALA A 281 -7.45 24.11 9.19
CA ALA A 281 -8.25 23.24 8.32
C ALA A 281 -7.42 22.31 7.41
N ARG A 282 -6.13 22.59 7.20
CA ARG A 282 -5.21 21.78 6.38
C ARG A 282 -4.16 21.01 7.21
N TYR A 283 -4.24 21.05 8.53
CA TYR A 283 -3.24 20.45 9.44
C TYR A 283 -2.94 18.96 9.16
N HIS A 284 -3.93 18.17 8.73
CA HIS A 284 -3.74 16.76 8.36
C HIS A 284 -2.70 16.57 7.22
N ALA A 285 -2.64 17.49 6.25
CA ALA A 285 -1.61 17.44 5.19
C ALA A 285 -0.19 17.65 5.74
N SER A 286 -0.02 18.16 6.97
CA SER A 286 1.26 18.17 7.68
C SER A 286 1.53 16.85 8.41
N THR A 287 0.54 16.23 9.06
CA THR A 287 0.74 14.95 9.76
C THR A 287 1.07 13.82 8.79
N ASP A 288 0.40 13.79 7.65
CA ASP A 288 0.57 12.77 6.62
C ASP A 288 1.94 12.92 5.92
N ALA A 289 2.37 14.17 5.70
CA ALA A 289 3.70 14.48 5.18
C ALA A 289 4.82 14.16 6.19
N THR A 290 4.63 14.42 7.49
CA THR A 290 5.62 14.06 8.52
C THR A 290 5.86 12.56 8.58
N ALA A 291 4.80 11.73 8.54
CA ALA A 291 4.94 10.27 8.55
C ALA A 291 5.79 9.76 7.37
N VAL A 292 5.47 10.21 6.15
CA VAL A 292 6.26 9.86 4.95
C VAL A 292 7.68 10.43 5.01
N ILE A 293 7.89 11.61 5.61
CA ILE A 293 9.25 12.15 5.81
C ILE A 293 10.07 11.29 6.78
N THR A 294 9.45 10.70 7.80
CA THR A 294 10.12 9.72 8.68
C THR A 294 10.52 8.46 7.91
N ASP A 295 9.59 7.87 7.12
CA ASP A 295 9.93 6.73 6.25
C ASP A 295 11.08 7.08 5.29
N VAL A 296 11.05 8.26 4.67
CA VAL A 296 12.07 8.70 3.70
C VAL A 296 13.42 8.99 4.36
N ASP A 297 13.47 9.55 5.57
CA ASP A 297 14.74 9.68 6.30
C ASP A 297 15.26 8.30 6.73
N GLU A 298 14.43 7.38 7.23
CA GLU A 298 14.84 5.99 7.56
C GLU A 298 15.51 5.29 6.36
N ILE A 299 14.92 5.40 5.17
CA ILE A 299 15.46 4.87 3.91
C ILE A 299 16.81 5.52 3.53
N LEU A 300 16.99 6.83 3.80
CA LEU A 300 18.16 7.62 3.39
C LEU A 300 19.28 7.73 4.43
N THR A 301 18.99 7.57 5.73
CA THR A 301 19.93 7.87 6.84
C THR A 301 20.28 6.69 7.72
N ALA A 302 19.66 5.51 7.54
CA ALA A 302 20.24 4.29 8.09
C ALA A 302 21.71 4.17 7.59
N GLY A 303 22.63 3.72 8.45
CA GLY A 303 24.06 3.67 8.10
C GLY A 303 24.33 2.74 6.91
N SER A 304 25.46 2.96 6.23
CA SER A 304 26.07 1.89 5.43
C SER A 304 26.82 0.97 6.40
N PRO A 305 26.45 -0.33 6.52
CA PRO A 305 27.27 -1.29 7.24
C PRO A 305 28.58 -1.46 6.45
N GLY A 306 29.74 -1.21 7.08
CA GLY A 306 31.02 -1.17 6.37
C GLY A 306 32.09 -0.23 6.95
N GLY A 307 31.74 0.62 7.92
CA GLY A 307 32.74 1.22 8.82
C GLY A 307 33.01 0.25 9.99
N PRO A 308 34.27 -0.06 10.34
CA PRO A 308 34.57 -0.95 11.47
C PRO A 308 34.03 -0.35 12.77
N THR A 309 33.27 -1.16 13.52
CA THR A 309 32.57 -0.70 14.73
C THR A 309 33.54 -0.41 15.86
N SER A 310 33.82 0.88 16.10
CA SER A 310 34.40 1.32 17.38
C SER A 310 33.38 1.07 18.50
N SER A 311 33.76 0.22 19.45
CA SER A 311 32.96 -0.06 20.65
C SER A 311 32.76 1.24 21.47
N PRO A 312 31.61 1.43 22.17
CA PRO A 312 31.32 2.68 22.85
C PRO A 312 32.23 2.91 24.06
N ALA A 313 33.33 3.63 23.83
CA ALA A 313 34.21 4.12 24.88
C ALA A 313 33.51 5.20 25.73
N THR A 314 33.86 5.23 27.01
CA THR A 314 33.32 6.08 28.07
C THR A 314 33.35 7.59 27.76
N SER A 315 32.35 8.30 28.26
CA SER A 315 32.14 9.74 28.08
C SER A 315 33.13 10.63 28.83
N GLU A 316 33.68 11.64 28.15
CA GLU A 316 34.18 12.89 28.73
C GLU A 316 33.87 14.10 27.80
N PRO A 317 33.93 15.36 28.28
CA PRO A 317 33.14 16.46 27.70
C PRO A 317 33.85 17.39 26.68
N ALA A 318 33.12 17.64 25.58
CA ALA A 318 33.02 18.87 24.77
C ALA A 318 34.22 19.85 24.62
N ALA A 319 34.72 20.02 23.39
CA ALA A 319 35.45 21.21 22.95
C ALA A 319 35.34 21.50 21.43
N ALA A 320 35.39 22.78 21.07
CA ALA A 320 35.64 23.38 19.74
C ALA A 320 34.62 23.15 18.58
N ALA A 321 34.66 24.05 17.59
CA ALA A 321 33.75 24.11 16.44
C ALA A 321 34.51 24.14 15.09
N PRO A 322 33.90 23.68 13.98
CA PRO A 322 34.57 23.60 12.68
C PRO A 322 34.58 24.93 11.89
N PRO A 323 35.61 25.18 11.05
CA PRO A 323 35.69 26.36 10.19
C PRO A 323 34.79 26.30 8.94
N ALA A 324 34.64 27.43 8.24
CA ALA A 324 33.72 27.62 7.13
C ALA A 324 34.24 27.12 5.76
N PRO A 325 33.34 26.73 4.81
CA PRO A 325 33.73 26.22 3.49
C PRO A 325 34.04 27.32 2.46
N VAL A 326 35.04 27.06 1.61
CA VAL A 326 35.45 27.92 0.48
C VAL A 326 34.54 27.74 -0.75
N GLN A 327 34.36 28.79 -1.55
CA GLN A 327 33.51 28.77 -2.75
C GLN A 327 34.29 28.36 -4.03
N PRO A 328 33.66 27.66 -5.00
CA PRO A 328 34.26 27.36 -6.29
C PRO A 328 33.97 28.44 -7.36
N THR A 329 35.02 28.82 -8.11
CA THR A 329 34.96 29.77 -9.25
C THR A 329 34.64 29.03 -10.58
N PRO A 330 33.85 29.61 -11.50
CA PRO A 330 33.51 28.96 -12.77
C PRO A 330 34.63 29.01 -13.83
N PRO A 331 34.69 28.04 -14.77
CA PRO A 331 35.70 28.01 -15.84
C PRO A 331 35.30 28.87 -17.06
N GLN A 332 36.31 29.36 -17.77
CA GLN A 332 36.24 29.82 -19.16
C GLN A 332 37.18 28.96 -20.04
N ALA A 333 36.91 28.92 -21.35
CA ALA A 333 37.77 28.32 -22.37
C ALA A 333 38.34 29.46 -23.27
N PRO A 334 39.44 29.26 -24.02
CA PRO A 334 39.46 28.32 -25.15
C PRO A 334 40.76 27.47 -25.31
N SER A 335 40.73 26.62 -26.34
CA SER A 335 41.76 25.70 -26.87
C SER A 335 42.92 26.42 -27.60
N PRO A 336 43.87 25.72 -28.27
CA PRO A 336 44.31 24.30 -28.20
C PRO A 336 45.86 24.16 -28.08
N THR A 337 46.43 22.95 -28.22
CA THR A 337 47.63 22.62 -29.07
C THR A 337 48.34 21.31 -28.65
N GLN A 338 48.51 20.37 -29.59
CA GLN A 338 49.46 19.22 -29.66
C GLN A 338 49.55 18.23 -28.46
N ALA A 339 50.13 17.03 -28.55
CA ALA A 339 50.25 15.93 -29.53
C ALA A 339 51.31 14.92 -28.98
N ALA A 340 51.39 13.71 -29.56
CA ALA A 340 52.46 12.70 -29.39
C ALA A 340 52.54 11.88 -28.06
N THR A 341 52.09 10.62 -28.13
CA THR A 341 52.81 9.33 -27.98
C THR A 341 53.98 9.10 -26.96
N PRO A 342 54.29 7.83 -26.55
CA PRO A 342 54.66 7.53 -25.15
C PRO A 342 56.04 6.86 -24.91
N SER A 343 56.29 6.50 -23.63
CA SER A 343 57.29 5.52 -23.12
C SER A 343 58.78 5.93 -23.13
N PRO A 344 59.68 5.24 -22.39
CA PRO A 344 59.54 4.57 -21.07
C PRO A 344 60.76 4.80 -20.11
N ALA A 345 60.79 4.03 -19.01
CA ALA A 345 61.99 3.55 -18.28
C ALA A 345 62.78 4.46 -17.28
N ALA A 346 62.71 4.02 -16.02
CA ALA A 346 63.71 3.97 -14.93
C ALA A 346 65.06 4.74 -14.99
N VAL A 347 65.38 5.40 -13.87
CA VAL A 347 66.75 5.60 -13.33
C VAL A 347 66.72 5.35 -11.80
N THR A 348 67.84 4.88 -11.23
CA THR A 348 67.98 4.42 -9.84
C THR A 348 68.96 5.23 -8.98
N ALA A 349 68.88 5.03 -7.65
CA ALA A 349 70.00 5.01 -6.67
C ALA A 349 70.37 6.27 -5.85
N SER A 350 71.12 5.99 -4.76
CA SER A 350 71.71 6.87 -3.72
C SER A 350 70.72 7.59 -2.77
N ALA A 351 70.61 7.34 -1.45
CA ALA A 351 71.37 6.61 -0.41
C ALA A 351 72.45 7.40 0.39
N ALA A 352 72.14 7.68 1.67
CA ALA A 352 73.00 7.86 2.85
C ALA A 352 72.06 8.01 4.09
N ALA A 353 72.06 7.28 5.21
CA ALA A 353 72.99 6.35 5.90
C ALA A 353 73.86 6.97 7.02
N THR A 354 73.46 6.75 8.28
CA THR A 354 74.33 6.64 9.48
C THR A 354 73.49 5.88 10.55
N GLU A 355 73.78 4.63 10.96
CA GLU A 355 74.83 4.12 11.90
C GLU A 355 74.51 4.49 13.39
N ILE A 356 74.81 3.73 14.46
CA ILE A 356 75.67 2.56 14.82
C ILE A 356 74.78 1.63 15.72
N ASP A 357 74.92 0.31 16.00
CA ASP A 357 76.01 -0.70 16.06
C ASP A 357 75.49 -2.16 15.77
N GLY A 358 76.30 -3.18 16.04
CA GLY A 358 75.95 -4.62 16.12
C GLY A 358 76.43 -5.28 17.45
N PRO A 359 77.03 -6.51 17.46
CA PRO A 359 77.21 -7.45 16.34
C PRO A 359 77.01 -8.97 16.64
N ALA A 360 76.88 -9.74 15.55
CA ALA A 360 77.38 -11.12 15.32
C ALA A 360 76.97 -12.35 16.18
N GLY A 361 76.74 -13.48 15.50
CA GLY A 361 76.66 -14.82 16.09
C GLY A 361 76.07 -15.90 15.17
N VAL A 362 76.90 -16.58 14.36
CA VAL A 362 76.46 -17.67 13.46
C VAL A 362 76.88 -19.05 14.01
N ALA A 363 75.95 -20.00 14.07
CA ALA A 363 76.23 -21.41 14.37
C ALA A 363 75.22 -22.35 13.67
N THR A 364 75.58 -23.63 13.51
CA THR A 364 74.93 -24.59 12.59
C THR A 364 74.01 -25.61 13.27
N ALA A 365 73.24 -26.29 12.41
CA ALA A 365 72.29 -27.38 12.66
C ALA A 365 72.57 -28.33 13.85
N GLY A 366 71.50 -28.70 14.57
CA GLY A 366 71.51 -29.75 15.59
C GLY A 366 70.18 -30.51 15.64
N LEU A 367 70.22 -31.82 15.42
CA LEU A 367 69.06 -32.71 15.51
C LEU A 367 68.80 -33.11 16.98
N ARG A 368 67.54 -33.04 17.46
CA ARG A 368 66.97 -34.02 18.39
C ARG A 368 65.48 -33.78 18.66
N ALA A 369 64.69 -34.85 18.54
CA ALA A 369 63.34 -34.90 19.08
C ALA A 369 63.35 -35.36 20.55
N ARG A 370 62.42 -34.84 21.35
CA ARG A 370 61.66 -35.62 22.35
C ARG A 370 60.41 -34.85 22.80
N SER A 371 59.40 -35.61 23.19
CA SER A 371 58.06 -35.13 23.53
C SER A 371 57.84 -35.03 25.03
N SER A 372 57.13 -33.99 25.46
CA SER A 372 56.13 -34.09 26.52
C SER A 372 55.01 -33.09 26.22
N ALA A 373 53.76 -33.47 26.49
CA ALA A 373 52.61 -32.62 26.25
C ALA A 373 52.32 -31.72 27.46
N ASP A 374 51.73 -30.55 27.21
CA ASP A 374 50.73 -29.97 28.11
C ASP A 374 49.68 -29.19 27.29
N ALA A 375 48.47 -29.06 27.82
CA ALA A 375 47.28 -28.62 27.08
C ALA A 375 47.00 -27.12 27.25
N GLY A 376 47.59 -26.29 26.38
CA GLY A 376 47.34 -24.85 26.36
C GLY A 376 45.97 -24.48 25.79
N HIS A 377 45.02 -24.07 26.65
CA HIS A 377 43.75 -23.45 26.23
C HIS A 377 43.99 -22.14 25.47
N VAL A 378 43.86 -22.17 24.13
CA VAL A 378 43.86 -20.95 23.31
C VAL A 378 42.55 -20.20 23.50
N SER A 379 42.62 -18.93 23.89
CA SER A 379 41.43 -18.10 24.15
C SER A 379 40.61 -17.85 22.87
N PRO A 380 39.26 -17.83 22.92
CA PRO A 380 38.42 -17.50 21.77
C PRO A 380 38.66 -16.11 21.16
N ALA A 381 39.42 -15.23 21.83
CA ALA A 381 39.88 -13.96 21.27
C ALA A 381 41.11 -14.12 20.37
N SER A 382 42.10 -14.94 20.77
CA SER A 382 43.30 -15.17 19.96
C SER A 382 43.05 -16.08 18.76
N GLN A 383 42.12 -17.04 18.86
CA GLN A 383 41.61 -17.74 17.66
C GLN A 383 40.94 -16.77 16.68
N ARG A 384 40.10 -15.83 17.14
CA ARG A 384 39.49 -14.81 16.27
C ARG A 384 40.52 -13.87 15.64
N ALA A 385 41.56 -13.48 16.37
CA ALA A 385 42.67 -12.69 15.82
C ALA A 385 43.46 -13.48 14.75
N ALA A 386 43.73 -14.76 14.99
CA ALA A 386 44.41 -15.63 14.02
C ALA A 386 43.56 -15.85 12.75
N HIS A 387 42.25 -16.11 12.89
CA HIS A 387 41.33 -16.24 11.75
C HIS A 387 41.14 -14.91 10.99
N ALA A 388 41.14 -13.76 11.68
CA ALA A 388 41.10 -12.46 11.01
C ALA A 388 42.40 -12.18 10.24
N ALA A 389 43.57 -12.53 10.80
CA ALA A 389 44.85 -12.43 10.11
C ALA A 389 44.93 -13.40 8.90
N ALA A 390 44.45 -14.64 9.06
CA ALA A 390 44.39 -15.62 7.98
C ALA A 390 43.42 -15.19 6.87
N ALA A 391 42.23 -14.67 7.21
CA ALA A 391 41.29 -14.11 6.24
C ALA A 391 41.86 -12.88 5.52
N SER A 392 42.61 -12.03 6.23
CA SER A 392 43.32 -10.89 5.63
C SER A 392 44.45 -11.34 4.70
N ALA A 393 45.18 -12.40 5.04
CA ALA A 393 46.22 -12.98 4.20
C ALA A 393 45.63 -13.67 2.96
N ALA A 394 44.59 -14.50 3.11
CA ALA A 394 43.89 -15.15 2.01
C ALA A 394 43.20 -14.14 1.08
N ALA A 395 42.62 -13.06 1.62
CA ALA A 395 42.12 -11.94 0.80
C ALA A 395 43.25 -11.20 0.06
N THR A 396 44.50 -11.27 0.53
CA THR A 396 45.69 -10.75 -0.16
C THR A 396 46.22 -11.72 -1.22
N GLU A 397 46.11 -13.04 -1.02
CA GLU A 397 46.43 -14.05 -2.05
C GLU A 397 45.37 -14.07 -3.18
N VAL A 398 44.10 -13.82 -2.86
CA VAL A 398 43.01 -13.68 -3.84
C VAL A 398 42.92 -12.23 -4.39
N HIS A 399 44.08 -11.56 -4.56
CA HIS A 399 44.20 -10.30 -5.30
C HIS A 399 44.15 -10.53 -6.83
N GLY A 400 43.13 -11.25 -7.29
CA GLY A 400 42.71 -11.32 -8.69
C GLY A 400 41.40 -10.56 -8.91
N PRO A 401 41.07 -10.18 -10.16
CA PRO A 401 39.77 -9.55 -10.49
C PRO A 401 38.54 -10.48 -10.32
N ALA A 402 38.74 -11.76 -9.99
CA ALA A 402 37.69 -12.71 -9.65
C ALA A 402 38.11 -13.57 -8.45
N GLY A 403 37.14 -14.07 -7.69
CA GLY A 403 37.35 -15.00 -6.59
C GLY A 403 36.33 -14.86 -5.47
N VAL A 404 36.20 -15.92 -4.67
CA VAL A 404 35.35 -15.98 -3.46
C VAL A 404 36.20 -16.42 -2.28
N VAL A 405 36.03 -15.77 -1.13
CA VAL A 405 36.65 -16.18 0.15
C VAL A 405 35.63 -15.98 1.28
N ALA A 406 35.37 -17.02 2.07
CA ALA A 406 34.62 -16.91 3.32
C ALA A 406 35.16 -17.82 4.43
N PHE A 407 35.22 -17.30 5.65
CA PHE A 407 35.73 -18.00 6.84
C PHE A 407 34.82 -17.76 8.05
N GLY A 408 34.42 -18.84 8.72
CA GLY A 408 33.56 -18.80 9.91
C GLY A 408 32.20 -18.12 9.68
N LEU A 409 31.72 -18.10 8.43
CA LEU A 409 30.52 -17.41 8.00
C LEU A 409 29.29 -17.95 8.75
N ARG A 410 28.58 -17.04 9.41
CA ARG A 410 27.25 -17.23 10.01
C ARG A 410 26.38 -16.08 9.55
N ALA A 411 25.15 -16.36 9.11
CA ALA A 411 24.20 -15.29 8.77
C ALA A 411 22.79 -15.61 9.23
N ARG A 412 22.10 -14.59 9.74
CA ARG A 412 20.78 -14.69 10.36
C ARG A 412 19.81 -13.70 9.72
N TYR A 413 18.56 -14.11 9.52
CA TYR A 413 17.51 -13.18 9.06
C TYR A 413 16.95 -12.36 10.24
N PRO A 414 16.55 -11.09 10.04
CA PRO A 414 15.99 -10.25 11.11
C PRO A 414 14.79 -10.91 11.79
N GLY A 415 14.84 -11.01 13.12
CA GLY A 415 13.80 -11.65 13.94
C GLY A 415 13.92 -13.17 14.08
N ALA A 416 14.85 -13.84 13.40
CA ALA A 416 15.14 -15.26 13.64
C ALA A 416 15.94 -15.46 14.93
N THR A 417 15.71 -16.59 15.61
CA THR A 417 16.44 -16.99 16.83
C THR A 417 17.67 -17.86 16.56
N GLN A 418 17.70 -18.56 15.42
CA GLN A 418 18.78 -19.43 14.94
C GLN A 418 19.43 -18.84 13.69
N ASP A 419 20.69 -19.20 13.43
CA ASP A 419 21.37 -18.83 12.18
C ASP A 419 20.77 -19.58 10.99
N ALA A 420 20.68 -18.89 9.85
CA ALA A 420 20.09 -19.42 8.61
C ALA A 420 21.13 -20.02 7.66
N VAL A 421 22.42 -19.92 7.99
CA VAL A 421 23.53 -20.66 7.36
C VAL A 421 24.73 -20.71 8.31
N ALA A 422 25.47 -21.81 8.28
CA ALA A 422 26.78 -21.95 8.89
C ALA A 422 27.75 -22.59 7.88
N LEU A 423 28.86 -21.91 7.61
CA LEU A 423 29.90 -22.34 6.69
C LEU A 423 31.26 -21.96 7.28
N ASP A 424 32.16 -22.92 7.45
CA ASP A 424 33.40 -22.69 8.21
C ASP A 424 34.57 -22.22 7.34
N GLU A 425 34.65 -22.72 6.10
CA GLU A 425 35.60 -22.29 5.08
C GLU A 425 34.97 -22.45 3.68
N LEU A 426 35.26 -21.51 2.79
CA LEU A 426 34.97 -21.57 1.36
C LEU A 426 35.96 -20.69 0.62
N VAL A 427 36.63 -21.26 -0.39
CA VAL A 427 37.48 -20.53 -1.33
C VAL A 427 37.09 -20.98 -2.75
N VAL A 428 37.03 -20.03 -3.68
CA VAL A 428 36.87 -20.29 -5.13
C VAL A 428 37.84 -19.37 -5.87
N ARG A 429 38.76 -19.96 -6.66
CA ARG A 429 39.76 -19.22 -7.45
C ARG A 429 39.26 -18.91 -8.86
N PRO A 430 39.87 -17.94 -9.57
CA PRO A 430 39.71 -17.78 -11.01
C PRO A 430 39.88 -19.10 -11.77
N GLY A 431 38.84 -19.51 -12.49
CA GLY A 431 38.82 -20.73 -13.30
C GLY A 431 38.37 -22.01 -12.61
N GLU A 432 38.04 -21.97 -11.31
CA GLU A 432 37.42 -23.09 -10.59
C GLU A 432 35.88 -23.00 -10.63
N ILE A 433 35.20 -24.15 -10.73
CA ILE A 433 33.76 -24.31 -10.52
C ILE A 433 33.54 -25.06 -9.21
N VAL A 434 32.97 -24.40 -8.20
CA VAL A 434 32.68 -24.98 -6.88
C VAL A 434 31.17 -25.08 -6.67
N ALA A 435 30.69 -26.20 -6.14
CA ALA A 435 29.27 -26.46 -5.91
C ALA A 435 28.91 -26.56 -4.42
N LEU A 436 27.92 -25.79 -3.98
CA LEU A 436 27.28 -25.92 -2.66
C LEU A 436 26.16 -26.97 -2.73
N SER A 437 26.25 -28.00 -1.90
CA SER A 437 25.27 -29.09 -1.78
C SER A 437 24.78 -29.24 -0.33
N GLY A 438 23.60 -29.82 -0.13
CA GLY A 438 22.99 -29.98 1.20
C GLY A 438 21.45 -29.89 1.16
N PRO A 439 20.75 -30.26 2.25
CA PRO A 439 19.30 -30.39 2.25
C PRO A 439 18.54 -29.06 2.02
N SER A 440 17.24 -29.18 1.76
CA SER A 440 16.32 -28.03 1.69
C SER A 440 16.37 -27.26 3.03
N GLY A 441 16.43 -25.93 2.97
CA GLY A 441 16.58 -25.08 4.16
C GLY A 441 17.99 -25.00 4.80
N ALA A 442 19.01 -25.72 4.32
CA ALA A 442 20.36 -25.69 4.90
C ALA A 442 21.14 -24.35 4.75
N GLY A 443 20.56 -23.33 4.11
CA GLY A 443 21.16 -22.00 4.00
C GLY A 443 21.96 -21.71 2.72
N LYS A 444 21.92 -22.59 1.71
CA LYS A 444 22.68 -22.48 0.45
C LYS A 444 22.49 -21.12 -0.26
N THR A 445 21.25 -20.74 -0.56
CA THR A 445 20.89 -19.41 -1.10
C THR A 445 21.31 -18.26 -0.17
N THR A 446 21.29 -18.47 1.16
CA THR A 446 21.75 -17.46 2.13
C THR A 446 23.26 -17.24 2.04
N ALA A 447 24.06 -18.29 1.81
CA ALA A 447 25.49 -18.14 1.54
C ALA A 447 25.75 -17.33 0.26
N LEU A 448 25.10 -17.68 -0.86
CA LEU A 448 25.21 -16.91 -2.11
C LEU A 448 24.81 -15.44 -1.91
N ARG A 449 23.72 -15.17 -1.19
CA ARG A 449 23.28 -13.80 -0.89
C ARG A 449 24.28 -13.02 -0.04
N VAL A 450 24.97 -13.64 0.93
CA VAL A 450 26.02 -12.91 1.68
C VAL A 450 27.22 -12.62 0.78
N LEU A 451 27.65 -13.59 -0.03
CA LEU A 451 28.76 -13.42 -0.97
C LEU A 451 28.48 -12.37 -2.05
N ALA A 452 27.23 -12.27 -2.51
CA ALA A 452 26.77 -11.24 -3.43
C ALA A 452 26.59 -9.84 -2.80
N GLY A 453 26.90 -9.67 -1.50
CA GLY A 453 26.66 -8.42 -0.76
C GLY A 453 25.17 -8.10 -0.54
N LEU A 454 24.29 -9.08 -0.74
CA LEU A 454 22.83 -8.95 -0.69
C LEU A 454 22.24 -9.19 0.70
N HIS A 455 22.98 -9.86 1.59
CA HIS A 455 22.64 -10.12 3.00
C HIS A 455 23.89 -9.96 3.89
N GLU A 456 23.74 -9.54 5.14
CA GLU A 456 24.87 -9.24 6.04
C GLU A 456 25.32 -10.47 6.85
N ALA A 457 26.63 -10.68 6.97
CA ALA A 457 27.20 -11.71 7.84
C ALA A 457 27.00 -11.33 9.32
N THR A 458 26.43 -12.23 10.10
CA THR A 458 26.25 -12.08 11.56
C THR A 458 27.52 -12.45 12.33
N ALA A 459 28.34 -13.34 11.76
CA ALA A 459 29.73 -13.57 12.15
C ALA A 459 30.55 -14.12 10.98
N GLY A 460 31.87 -14.11 11.11
CA GLY A 460 32.82 -14.52 10.07
C GLY A 460 33.21 -13.40 9.12
N VAL A 461 33.99 -13.76 8.10
CA VAL A 461 34.38 -12.89 6.98
C VAL A 461 33.84 -13.52 5.69
N ALA A 462 33.36 -12.69 4.76
CA ALA A 462 32.87 -13.12 3.45
C ALA A 462 33.18 -12.03 2.42
N HIS A 463 33.77 -12.41 1.29
CA HIS A 463 34.12 -11.51 0.19
C HIS A 463 34.00 -12.23 -1.16
N ALA A 464 33.56 -11.50 -2.18
CA ALA A 464 33.62 -11.89 -3.58
C ALA A 464 34.03 -10.67 -4.42
N ALA A 465 34.91 -10.87 -5.40
CA ALA A 465 35.36 -9.80 -6.30
C ALA A 465 34.37 -9.61 -7.45
N ASP A 466 33.76 -8.42 -7.56
CA ASP A 466 32.74 -8.04 -8.56
C ASP A 466 31.74 -9.17 -8.94
N PRO A 467 30.89 -9.62 -7.98
CA PRO A 467 30.01 -10.76 -8.17
C PRO A 467 28.80 -10.46 -9.06
N LEU A 468 28.65 -11.25 -10.13
CA LEU A 468 27.40 -11.39 -10.89
C LEU A 468 26.55 -12.51 -10.28
N TYR A 469 25.35 -12.18 -9.80
CA TYR A 469 24.45 -13.13 -9.13
C TYR A 469 23.24 -13.50 -9.99
N LEU A 470 22.97 -14.81 -10.11
CA LEU A 470 21.74 -15.35 -10.67
C LEU A 470 20.85 -15.90 -9.53
N PRO A 471 19.73 -15.26 -9.18
CA PRO A 471 18.78 -15.80 -8.23
C PRO A 471 18.00 -16.99 -8.81
N GLN A 472 17.56 -17.91 -7.94
CA GLN A 472 16.78 -19.11 -8.29
C GLN A 472 15.54 -18.80 -9.16
N ARG A 473 14.92 -17.63 -8.96
CA ARG A 473 13.65 -17.22 -9.58
C ARG A 473 13.75 -15.83 -10.21
N PRO A 474 14.47 -15.67 -11.34
CA PRO A 474 14.67 -14.36 -11.95
C PRO A 474 13.36 -13.79 -12.51
N THR A 475 13.24 -12.47 -12.43
CA THR A 475 12.07 -11.67 -12.80
C THR A 475 12.30 -10.83 -14.07
N LEU A 476 13.53 -10.56 -14.49
CA LEU A 476 13.88 -9.78 -15.69
C LEU A 476 13.27 -8.35 -15.67
N PRO A 477 13.57 -7.51 -14.66
CA PRO A 477 12.90 -6.24 -14.47
C PRO A 477 13.24 -5.23 -15.57
N HIS A 478 12.20 -4.54 -16.05
CA HIS A 478 12.21 -3.48 -17.07
C HIS A 478 12.44 -3.90 -18.52
N ALA A 479 12.87 -5.14 -18.79
CA ALA A 479 12.94 -5.69 -20.14
C ALA A 479 11.55 -5.82 -20.77
N ARG A 480 11.41 -5.55 -22.06
CA ARG A 480 10.16 -5.59 -22.84
C ARG A 480 10.28 -6.36 -24.15
N VAL A 481 11.49 -6.53 -24.67
CA VAL A 481 11.89 -7.57 -25.62
C VAL A 481 13.15 -8.28 -25.09
N VAL A 482 13.48 -9.45 -25.62
CA VAL A 482 14.71 -10.18 -25.26
C VAL A 482 15.96 -9.31 -25.43
N ALA A 483 16.01 -8.49 -26.49
CA ALA A 483 17.14 -7.58 -26.74
C ALA A 483 17.39 -6.54 -25.63
N ASP A 484 16.41 -6.22 -24.77
CA ASP A 484 16.60 -5.28 -23.66
C ASP A 484 17.51 -5.84 -22.54
N LEU A 485 17.79 -7.15 -22.55
CA LEU A 485 18.64 -7.84 -21.56
C LEU A 485 20.13 -7.80 -21.92
N PHE A 486 20.46 -7.43 -23.17
CA PHE A 486 21.81 -7.47 -23.71
C PHE A 486 22.30 -6.06 -24.07
N PRO A 487 23.62 -5.79 -24.04
CA PRO A 487 24.15 -4.50 -24.49
C PRO A 487 23.89 -4.29 -25.98
N ALA A 488 23.70 -3.03 -26.38
CA ALA A 488 23.37 -2.68 -27.77
C ALA A 488 24.53 -3.09 -28.73
N GLY A 489 24.23 -4.03 -29.63
CA GLY A 489 25.22 -4.62 -30.55
C GLY A 489 25.73 -6.01 -30.16
N ALA A 490 25.23 -6.60 -29.06
CA ALA A 490 25.52 -7.97 -28.67
C ALA A 490 25.10 -9.03 -29.70
N ASP A 491 25.83 -10.15 -29.74
CA ASP A 491 25.37 -11.38 -30.39
C ASP A 491 24.34 -12.10 -29.51
N ILE A 492 23.09 -11.64 -29.62
CA ILE A 492 21.93 -12.24 -28.94
C ILE A 492 21.69 -13.67 -29.46
N ALA A 493 22.02 -13.98 -30.72
CA ALA A 493 21.76 -15.30 -31.30
C ALA A 493 22.70 -16.36 -30.71
N GLY A 494 24.01 -16.07 -30.66
CA GLY A 494 25.00 -16.92 -30.00
C GLY A 494 24.72 -17.06 -28.50
N ALA A 495 24.33 -15.98 -27.82
CA ALA A 495 23.95 -16.04 -26.40
C ALA A 495 22.74 -16.96 -26.14
N LEU A 496 21.67 -16.88 -26.96
CA LEU A 496 20.50 -17.74 -26.84
C LEU A 496 20.81 -19.21 -27.19
N HIS A 497 21.61 -19.46 -28.22
CA HIS A 497 22.07 -20.81 -28.56
C HIS A 497 22.90 -21.43 -27.42
N SER A 498 23.72 -20.63 -26.72
CA SER A 498 24.54 -21.08 -25.58
C SER A 498 23.75 -21.55 -24.33
N VAL A 499 22.41 -21.47 -24.38
CA VAL A 499 21.48 -22.04 -23.39
C VAL A 499 20.32 -22.83 -24.04
N GLY A 500 20.39 -23.15 -25.33
CA GLY A 500 19.35 -23.89 -26.07
C GLY A 500 18.01 -23.16 -26.22
N LEU A 501 18.03 -21.83 -26.38
CA LEU A 501 16.84 -20.98 -26.59
C LEU A 501 16.66 -20.51 -28.05
N ASP A 502 17.53 -20.95 -28.95
CA ASP A 502 17.62 -20.57 -30.36
C ASP A 502 16.39 -20.94 -31.22
N GLY A 503 15.67 -22.00 -30.87
CA GLY A 503 14.36 -22.33 -31.47
C GLY A 503 13.14 -21.77 -30.72
N ASP A 504 13.33 -21.34 -29.46
CA ASP A 504 12.26 -20.98 -28.52
C ASP A 504 11.96 -19.47 -28.50
N VAL A 505 12.98 -18.63 -28.70
CA VAL A 505 12.94 -17.18 -28.41
C VAL A 505 13.83 -16.40 -29.37
N THR A 506 13.40 -15.21 -29.77
CA THR A 506 14.17 -14.29 -30.65
C THR A 506 14.44 -12.96 -29.96
N ALA A 507 15.40 -12.18 -30.46
CA ALA A 507 15.72 -10.84 -29.96
C ALA A 507 14.50 -9.89 -29.84
N GLU A 508 13.54 -9.98 -30.77
CA GLU A 508 12.30 -9.18 -30.77
C GLU A 508 11.16 -9.79 -29.94
N THR A 509 11.33 -10.99 -29.37
CA THR A 509 10.25 -11.67 -28.65
C THR A 509 9.81 -10.86 -27.43
N PRO A 510 8.51 -10.53 -27.28
CA PRO A 510 8.04 -9.60 -26.27
C PRO A 510 8.02 -10.22 -24.87
N LEU A 511 8.72 -9.56 -23.94
CA LEU A 511 8.73 -9.88 -22.52
C LEU A 511 7.69 -9.01 -21.79
N GLY A 512 6.65 -9.64 -21.26
CA GLY A 512 5.77 -9.00 -20.28
C GLY A 512 6.42 -8.88 -18.91
N GLU A 513 5.78 -8.15 -18.01
CA GLU A 513 6.23 -7.93 -16.62
C GLU A 513 6.58 -9.24 -15.91
N ARG A 514 7.65 -9.23 -15.12
CA ARG A 514 8.24 -10.42 -14.47
C ARG A 514 8.59 -11.54 -15.47
N GLY A 515 8.99 -11.19 -16.70
CA GLY A 515 9.25 -12.13 -17.80
C GLY A 515 8.03 -12.95 -18.22
N SER A 516 6.83 -12.37 -18.19
CA SER A 516 5.58 -13.07 -18.56
C SER A 516 5.37 -13.08 -20.08
N GLY A 517 5.33 -14.28 -20.66
CA GLY A 517 5.34 -14.49 -22.11
C GLY A 517 6.26 -15.64 -22.50
N VAL A 518 7.33 -15.83 -21.71
CA VAL A 518 8.18 -17.02 -21.70
C VAL A 518 7.89 -17.89 -20.45
N SER A 519 8.17 -19.19 -20.54
CA SER A 519 8.03 -20.14 -19.44
C SER A 519 9.02 -19.87 -18.30
N ALA A 520 8.83 -20.49 -17.12
CA ALA A 520 9.75 -20.32 -15.99
C ALA A 520 11.18 -20.77 -16.34
N GLY A 521 11.33 -21.96 -16.95
CA GLY A 521 12.63 -22.47 -17.40
C GLY A 521 13.24 -21.66 -18.54
N GLN A 522 12.44 -21.17 -19.50
CA GLN A 522 12.93 -20.24 -20.52
C GLN A 522 13.43 -18.94 -19.89
N ARG A 523 12.70 -18.37 -18.91
CA ARG A 523 13.09 -17.14 -18.21
C ARG A 523 14.38 -17.29 -17.40
N HIS A 524 14.55 -18.41 -16.71
CA HIS A 524 15.78 -18.71 -15.96
C HIS A 524 16.96 -18.83 -16.93
N ARG A 525 16.81 -19.58 -18.04
CA ARG A 525 17.83 -19.66 -19.10
C ARG A 525 18.12 -18.31 -19.76
N LEU A 526 17.12 -17.44 -19.93
CA LEU A 526 17.28 -16.11 -20.51
C LEU A 526 18.08 -15.17 -19.60
N ALA A 527 17.84 -15.24 -18.28
CA ALA A 527 18.63 -14.54 -17.28
C ALA A 527 20.09 -15.05 -17.24
N LEU A 528 20.26 -16.38 -17.26
CA LEU A 528 21.56 -17.03 -17.32
C LEU A 528 22.35 -16.63 -18.58
N ALA A 529 21.71 -16.59 -19.76
CA ALA A 529 22.35 -16.15 -21.00
C ALA A 529 22.79 -14.68 -20.96
N ALA A 530 21.95 -13.79 -20.41
CA ALA A 530 22.31 -12.38 -20.26
C ALA A 530 23.48 -12.17 -19.28
N LEU A 531 23.54 -12.95 -18.20
CA LEU A 531 24.62 -12.93 -17.21
C LEU A 531 25.92 -13.55 -17.76
N LEU A 532 25.84 -14.69 -18.45
CA LEU A 532 26.98 -15.34 -19.11
C LEU A 532 27.50 -14.60 -20.36
N HIS A 533 26.76 -13.60 -20.84
CA HIS A 533 27.23 -12.64 -21.85
C HIS A 533 27.88 -11.38 -21.23
N GLN A 534 27.59 -11.07 -19.96
CA GLN A 534 28.34 -10.06 -19.20
C GLN A 534 29.67 -10.63 -18.64
N ALA A 535 29.82 -11.95 -18.64
CA ALA A 535 30.96 -12.69 -18.08
C ALA A 535 32.15 -12.91 -19.05
N ASP A 536 32.38 -12.01 -20.00
CA ASP A 536 33.51 -12.09 -20.93
C ASP A 536 34.81 -11.55 -20.29
N GLY A 537 35.32 -12.30 -19.31
CA GLY A 537 36.58 -12.02 -18.61
C GLY A 537 36.63 -12.66 -17.21
N PRO A 538 37.68 -12.35 -16.42
CA PRO A 538 37.76 -12.80 -15.04
C PRO A 538 36.78 -12.00 -14.15
N VAL A 539 35.60 -12.59 -13.93
CA VAL A 539 34.55 -12.12 -13.01
C VAL A 539 34.14 -13.22 -12.05
N THR A 540 33.47 -12.88 -10.94
CA THR A 540 32.90 -13.90 -10.03
C THR A 540 31.43 -14.18 -10.37
N LEU A 541 31.07 -15.44 -10.59
CA LEU A 541 29.70 -15.86 -10.90
C LEU A 541 29.10 -16.62 -9.71
N LEU A 542 27.95 -16.15 -9.21
CA LEU A 542 27.22 -16.75 -8.09
C LEU A 542 25.85 -17.24 -8.59
N LEU A 543 25.67 -18.55 -8.77
CA LEU A 543 24.50 -19.10 -9.48
C LEU A 543 23.64 -19.99 -8.59
N ASP A 544 22.40 -19.58 -8.31
CA ASP A 544 21.47 -20.35 -7.48
C ASP A 544 20.63 -21.30 -8.35
N GLU A 545 21.00 -22.58 -8.37
CA GLU A 545 20.36 -23.68 -9.12
C GLU A 545 20.26 -23.49 -10.66
N PRO A 546 21.36 -23.18 -11.37
CA PRO A 546 21.34 -22.82 -12.80
C PRO A 546 20.86 -23.90 -13.78
N THR A 547 20.79 -25.18 -13.34
CA THR A 547 20.24 -26.29 -14.15
C THR A 547 18.89 -26.82 -13.65
N ALA A 548 18.22 -26.08 -12.76
CA ALA A 548 16.86 -26.43 -12.33
C ALA A 548 15.87 -26.42 -13.50
N HIS A 549 14.99 -27.44 -13.52
CA HIS A 549 13.94 -27.63 -14.53
C HIS A 549 14.43 -27.75 -15.99
N LEU A 550 15.68 -28.15 -16.21
CA LEU A 550 16.23 -28.46 -17.54
C LEU A 550 16.12 -29.94 -17.90
N ASP A 551 16.02 -30.21 -19.20
CA ASP A 551 16.27 -31.53 -19.78
C ASP A 551 17.78 -31.82 -19.90
N ALA A 552 18.15 -33.08 -20.12
CA ALA A 552 19.54 -33.52 -20.14
C ALA A 552 20.40 -32.92 -21.28
N VAL A 553 19.79 -32.53 -22.41
CA VAL A 553 20.54 -31.93 -23.53
C VAL A 553 20.85 -30.48 -23.21
N THR A 554 19.84 -29.73 -22.75
CA THR A 554 20.00 -28.33 -22.34
C THR A 554 20.89 -28.19 -21.10
N GLU A 555 20.78 -29.10 -20.12
CA GLU A 555 21.66 -29.15 -18.94
C GLU A 555 23.14 -29.36 -19.34
N SER A 556 23.42 -30.25 -20.30
CA SER A 556 24.78 -30.45 -20.81
C SER A 556 25.34 -29.19 -21.47
N LEU A 557 24.53 -28.53 -22.31
CA LEU A 557 24.93 -27.33 -23.06
C LEU A 557 25.24 -26.15 -22.11
N VAL A 558 24.45 -25.99 -21.04
CA VAL A 558 24.71 -25.02 -19.96
C VAL A 558 26.03 -25.34 -19.23
N ILE A 559 26.28 -26.61 -18.88
CA ILE A 559 27.52 -27.04 -18.22
C ILE A 559 28.75 -26.71 -19.08
N ASP A 560 28.69 -26.95 -20.39
CA ASP A 560 29.79 -26.62 -21.31
C ASP A 560 30.05 -25.12 -21.42
N ARG A 561 29.01 -24.27 -21.42
CA ARG A 561 29.18 -22.80 -21.38
C ARG A 561 29.74 -22.31 -20.04
N LEU A 562 29.36 -22.91 -18.91
CA LEU A 562 29.97 -22.63 -17.61
C LEU A 562 31.46 -23.00 -17.60
N ARG A 563 31.82 -24.17 -18.13
CA ARG A 563 33.23 -24.58 -18.32
C ARG A 563 33.98 -23.74 -19.35
N ALA A 564 33.31 -23.08 -20.28
CA ALA A 564 33.93 -22.08 -21.16
C ALA A 564 34.22 -20.77 -20.42
N ALA A 565 33.28 -20.27 -19.59
CA ALA A 565 33.48 -19.08 -18.76
C ALA A 565 34.58 -19.27 -17.71
N ALA A 566 34.62 -20.42 -17.03
CA ALA A 566 35.71 -20.76 -16.10
C ALA A 566 37.08 -20.76 -16.80
N ARG A 567 37.21 -21.38 -17.98
CA ARG A 567 38.44 -21.32 -18.80
C ARG A 567 38.79 -19.91 -19.30
N GLY A 568 37.84 -18.97 -19.30
CA GLY A 568 38.06 -17.55 -19.53
C GLY A 568 38.57 -16.76 -18.32
N GLY A 569 38.73 -17.42 -17.16
CA GLY A 569 39.20 -16.83 -15.91
C GLY A 569 38.12 -16.52 -14.89
N ALA A 570 36.85 -16.83 -15.15
CA ALA A 570 35.76 -16.60 -14.19
C ALA A 570 35.85 -17.55 -12.99
N ALA A 571 35.58 -17.06 -11.78
CA ALA A 571 35.44 -17.89 -10.57
C ALA A 571 33.96 -18.22 -10.37
N ILE A 572 33.56 -19.50 -10.37
CA ILE A 572 32.14 -19.88 -10.41
C ILE A 572 31.75 -20.64 -9.13
N LEU A 573 30.78 -20.10 -8.39
CA LEU A 573 30.14 -20.77 -7.27
C LEU A 573 28.67 -21.06 -7.61
N VAL A 574 28.30 -22.34 -7.64
CA VAL A 574 26.93 -22.79 -7.95
C VAL A 574 26.26 -23.41 -6.72
N VAL A 575 24.95 -23.26 -6.58
CA VAL A 575 24.14 -24.16 -5.75
C VAL A 575 23.61 -25.26 -6.66
N ALA A 576 23.86 -26.53 -6.31
CA ALA A 576 23.57 -27.66 -7.18
C ALA A 576 22.93 -28.84 -6.45
N HIS A 577 21.84 -29.34 -7.03
CA HIS A 577 21.15 -30.56 -6.60
C HIS A 577 21.20 -31.69 -7.64
N ARG A 578 21.58 -31.39 -8.89
CA ARG A 578 21.57 -32.38 -9.99
C ARG A 578 22.92 -33.10 -10.09
N PRO A 579 22.94 -34.44 -10.25
CA PRO A 579 24.19 -35.21 -10.34
C PRO A 579 25.13 -34.74 -11.46
N ALA A 580 24.59 -34.30 -12.61
CA ALA A 580 25.38 -33.83 -13.74
C ALA A 580 26.20 -32.57 -13.40
N LEU A 581 25.56 -31.54 -12.83
CA LEU A 581 26.24 -30.31 -12.41
C LEU A 581 27.21 -30.56 -11.23
N LEU A 582 26.84 -31.44 -10.29
CA LEU A 582 27.72 -31.82 -9.17
C LEU A 582 28.97 -32.58 -9.63
N ALA A 583 28.86 -33.44 -10.65
CA ALA A 583 30.00 -34.13 -11.26
C ALA A 583 30.79 -33.26 -12.26
N ALA A 584 30.26 -32.09 -12.63
CA ALA A 584 30.93 -31.14 -13.51
C ALA A 584 31.81 -30.11 -12.77
N ALA A 585 31.55 -29.90 -11.48
CA ALA A 585 32.30 -29.02 -10.59
C ALA A 585 33.63 -29.66 -10.14
N ASP A 586 34.64 -28.83 -9.87
CA ASP A 586 35.96 -29.25 -9.41
C ASP A 586 35.94 -29.63 -7.92
N HIS A 587 35.14 -28.92 -7.12
CA HIS A 587 34.93 -29.18 -5.69
C HIS A 587 33.45 -29.08 -5.30
N VAL A 588 33.02 -29.91 -4.34
CA VAL A 588 31.67 -29.88 -3.75
C VAL A 588 31.78 -29.62 -2.25
N VAL A 589 31.16 -28.54 -1.76
CA VAL A 589 31.17 -28.14 -0.34
C VAL A 589 29.80 -28.45 0.28
N PRO A 590 29.73 -29.32 1.32
CA PRO A 590 28.48 -29.64 1.99
C PRO A 590 28.09 -28.53 2.98
N VAL A 591 26.86 -28.06 2.88
CA VAL A 591 26.25 -27.07 3.79
C VAL A 591 25.25 -27.79 4.70
N THR A 592 25.41 -27.65 6.01
CA THR A 592 24.59 -28.34 7.02
C THR A 592 23.66 -27.39 7.77
N THR A 593 22.51 -27.89 8.23
CA THR A 593 21.49 -27.10 8.92
C THR A 593 21.99 -26.68 10.32
N PRO A 594 22.09 -25.37 10.64
CA PRO A 594 22.62 -24.92 11.93
C PRO A 594 21.80 -25.44 13.11
N GLY A 595 22.42 -26.22 13.99
CA GLY A 595 21.81 -26.80 15.19
C GLY A 595 21.67 -28.33 15.19
N ALA A 596 21.78 -29.00 14.04
CA ALA A 596 21.68 -30.47 13.97
C ALA A 596 22.80 -31.19 14.79
N THR A 597 23.98 -30.57 14.88
CA THR A 597 25.14 -31.06 15.64
C THR A 597 24.86 -31.23 17.14
N ASP A 598 24.05 -30.35 17.75
CA ASP A 598 23.72 -30.42 19.18
C ASP A 598 22.64 -31.47 19.50
N THR A 599 22.01 -32.06 18.47
CA THR A 599 21.09 -33.19 18.60
C THR A 599 21.82 -34.51 18.38
N PHE A 600 22.58 -34.64 17.29
CA PHE A 600 23.39 -35.83 17.00
C PHE A 600 24.47 -36.10 18.07
N ALA A 601 25.04 -35.06 18.70
CA ALA A 601 25.95 -35.24 19.83
C ALA A 601 25.25 -35.80 21.09
N ARG A 602 23.97 -35.46 21.31
CA ARG A 602 23.18 -36.03 22.43
C ARG A 602 22.76 -37.47 22.16
N ASP A 603 22.32 -37.78 20.94
CA ASP A 603 21.94 -39.16 20.58
C ASP A 603 23.16 -40.09 20.56
N GLN A 604 24.32 -39.65 20.06
CA GLN A 604 25.55 -40.44 20.14
C GLN A 604 26.06 -40.58 21.59
N ALA A 605 25.90 -39.58 22.45
CA ALA A 605 26.20 -39.71 23.88
C ALA A 605 25.28 -40.74 24.56
N GLY A 606 23.96 -40.68 24.31
CA GLY A 606 22.99 -41.62 24.86
C GLY A 606 23.22 -43.07 24.39
N VAL A 607 23.49 -43.28 23.10
CA VAL A 607 23.82 -44.61 22.55
C VAL A 607 25.15 -45.13 23.10
N ALA A 608 26.14 -44.26 23.31
CA ALA A 608 27.42 -44.62 23.93
C ALA A 608 27.35 -44.88 25.45
N GLU A 609 26.22 -44.61 26.11
CA GLU A 609 26.00 -44.88 27.54
C GLU A 609 25.19 -46.18 27.74
N VAL A 610 24.14 -46.40 26.93
CA VAL A 610 23.40 -47.69 26.90
C VAL A 610 24.32 -48.86 26.50
N GLY A 611 25.28 -48.63 25.61
CA GLY A 611 26.24 -49.66 25.16
C GLY A 611 27.26 -50.14 26.21
N ARG A 612 27.33 -49.54 27.41
CA ARG A 612 28.33 -49.88 28.45
C ARG A 612 27.80 -50.57 29.70
N THR A 613 26.49 -50.76 29.82
CA THR A 613 25.87 -51.54 30.92
C THR A 613 25.56 -52.99 30.55
N ALA A 614 25.69 -53.37 29.27
CA ALA A 614 25.37 -54.71 28.74
C ALA A 614 26.57 -55.67 28.60
N LEU A 615 27.77 -55.30 29.07
CA LEU A 615 29.02 -56.11 28.95
C LEU A 615 29.69 -56.38 30.30
N ALA A 616 28.91 -56.48 31.38
CA ALA A 616 29.40 -56.75 32.74
C ALA A 616 28.66 -57.90 33.47
N GLN A 617 27.79 -58.65 32.78
CA GLN A 617 27.02 -59.78 33.35
C GLN A 617 26.87 -60.94 32.34
N ASP A 618 27.98 -61.44 31.80
CA ASP A 618 27.98 -62.72 31.04
C ASP A 618 29.34 -63.43 31.16
N ALA A 619 29.67 -63.86 32.38
CA ALA A 619 30.93 -64.54 32.71
C ALA A 619 30.78 -65.54 33.88
N ALA A 620 29.64 -66.24 33.98
CA ALA A 620 29.43 -67.29 34.97
C ALA A 620 28.44 -68.37 34.48
N THR A 621 28.81 -69.64 34.68
CA THR A 621 27.93 -70.83 34.73
C THR A 621 27.18 -71.23 33.46
N GLU A 622 27.88 -72.02 32.63
CA GLU A 622 27.58 -73.43 32.30
C GLU A 622 26.14 -74.00 32.36
N SER A 623 25.86 -74.85 31.34
CA SER A 623 24.92 -75.99 31.34
C SER A 623 23.42 -75.69 31.31
N GLY A 624 22.59 -76.61 30.76
CA GLY A 624 21.13 -76.57 31.03
C GLY A 624 20.09 -76.82 29.92
N LYS A 625 20.40 -77.49 28.81
CA LYS A 625 19.46 -78.40 28.08
C LYS A 625 17.91 -78.13 28.14
N LYS A 626 17.38 -77.48 27.09
CA LYS A 626 16.20 -77.90 26.27
C LYS A 626 14.88 -78.33 26.97
N VAL A 627 13.76 -77.63 26.70
CA VAL A 627 12.41 -78.15 26.27
C VAL A 627 11.32 -77.04 26.22
N ASP A 628 10.41 -77.21 25.26
CA ASP A 628 9.10 -76.60 24.91
C ASP A 628 8.27 -75.79 25.94
N GLY A 629 7.43 -74.86 25.41
CA GLY A 629 5.97 -75.09 25.47
C GLY A 629 5.03 -74.08 26.16
N SER A 630 4.20 -73.41 25.33
CA SER A 630 2.78 -73.02 25.57
C SER A 630 2.36 -72.02 26.68
N ALA A 631 1.36 -71.21 26.31
CA ALA A 631 0.66 -70.22 27.14
C ALA A 631 -0.31 -70.78 28.19
N ALA A 632 -0.71 -69.95 29.18
CA ALA A 632 -2.10 -69.83 29.65
C ALA A 632 -2.40 -68.56 30.50
N SER A 633 -3.60 -68.03 30.28
CA SER A 633 -4.38 -66.94 30.94
C SER A 633 -4.48 -66.83 32.48
N ARG A 634 -4.74 -65.61 33.01
CA ARG A 634 -5.89 -65.15 33.87
C ARG A 634 -5.65 -63.73 34.47
N GLU A 635 -6.61 -62.79 34.50
CA GLU A 635 -7.68 -62.49 35.53
C GLU A 635 -7.07 -62.05 36.91
N GLU A 636 -7.53 -61.03 37.68
CA GLU A 636 -8.79 -60.23 37.71
C GLU A 636 -8.69 -58.93 38.59
N GLY A 637 -9.52 -57.91 38.37
CA GLY A 637 -9.95 -56.81 39.32
C GLY A 637 -8.91 -55.85 39.96
N ASP A 638 -9.26 -54.84 40.79
CA ASP A 638 -10.39 -53.86 40.76
C ASP A 638 -10.02 -52.59 41.60
N SER A 639 -10.96 -51.66 41.80
CA SER A 639 -10.87 -50.20 42.05
C SER A 639 -10.58 -49.68 43.50
N ALA A 640 -10.44 -48.34 43.61
CA ALA A 640 -10.58 -47.46 44.80
C ALA A 640 -9.31 -47.23 45.70
N ASP A 641 -9.10 -46.12 46.43
CA ASP A 641 -9.87 -44.85 46.57
C ASP A 641 -9.07 -43.63 47.12
N ILE A 642 -9.70 -42.43 47.15
CA ILE A 642 -9.54 -41.25 48.07
C ILE A 642 -8.16 -40.52 48.26
N LYS A 643 -8.04 -39.34 47.59
CA LYS A 643 -7.87 -37.93 48.13
C LYS A 643 -6.71 -37.50 49.12
N PRO A 644 -6.47 -36.17 49.39
CA PRO A 644 -5.11 -35.59 49.53
C PRO A 644 -4.91 -34.55 50.70
N MET A 645 -3.99 -33.57 50.53
CA MET A 645 -3.53 -32.46 51.43
C MET A 645 -2.45 -32.90 52.45
N ALA A 646 -1.45 -32.11 52.92
CA ALA A 646 -0.86 -30.78 52.65
C ALA A 646 0.58 -30.78 53.30
N GLY A 647 1.48 -29.77 53.29
CA GLY A 647 1.58 -28.39 52.73
C GLY A 647 2.38 -27.45 53.68
N SER A 648 2.90 -26.30 53.20
CA SER A 648 3.58 -25.19 53.96
C SER A 648 4.91 -25.52 54.73
N ASP A 649 5.86 -24.61 55.03
CA ASP A 649 6.11 -23.23 54.57
C ASP A 649 7.53 -22.66 54.92
N THR A 650 8.03 -21.71 54.11
CA THR A 650 9.00 -20.60 54.45
C THR A 650 10.42 -20.96 54.97
N THR A 651 11.44 -20.08 55.12
CA THR A 651 11.64 -18.59 55.03
C THR A 651 12.94 -18.27 54.24
N GLY A 652 13.11 -17.19 53.45
CA GLY A 652 13.40 -15.80 53.87
C GLY A 652 14.87 -15.39 53.50
N THR A 653 15.30 -14.14 53.23
CA THR A 653 14.67 -12.79 53.35
C THR A 653 15.46 -11.70 52.56
N ALA A 654 14.75 -10.83 51.79
CA ALA A 654 15.09 -9.44 51.33
C ALA A 654 16.41 -9.17 50.53
N ALA A 655 16.55 -8.17 49.61
CA ALA A 655 15.75 -7.05 49.07
C ALA A 655 16.24 -6.73 47.62
N GLY A 656 15.73 -5.79 46.80
CA GLY A 656 14.58 -4.87 46.84
C GLY A 656 14.75 -3.65 45.90
N SER A 657 13.68 -2.87 45.66
CA SER A 657 13.58 -1.63 44.82
C SER A 657 13.71 -1.79 43.27
N GLY A 658 12.81 -1.26 42.43
CA GLY A 658 11.50 -0.65 42.72
C GLY A 658 10.82 0.10 41.54
N ALA A 659 9.48 0.10 41.52
CA ALA A 659 8.56 1.04 40.83
C ALA A 659 8.53 1.10 39.27
N ALA A 660 7.40 1.37 38.60
CA ALA A 660 5.98 1.43 38.99
C ALA A 660 5.06 1.08 37.78
N ALA A 661 3.72 1.24 37.89
CA ALA A 661 2.72 0.67 36.98
C ALA A 661 1.45 1.54 36.80
N GLU A 662 0.61 1.22 35.82
CA GLU A 662 -0.75 1.77 35.66
C GLU A 662 -1.77 0.70 35.18
N SER A 663 -3.04 0.85 35.53
CA SER A 663 -4.14 -0.14 35.40
C SER A 663 -4.96 0.05 34.09
N GLY A 664 -5.90 -0.81 33.68
CA GLY A 664 -6.48 -2.03 34.28
C GLY A 664 -8.02 -1.91 34.43
N ILE A 665 -8.78 -2.44 33.47
CA ILE A 665 -10.27 -2.51 33.50
C ILE A 665 -10.73 -3.90 33.01
N ALA A 666 -11.77 -4.45 33.65
CA ALA A 666 -12.25 -5.82 33.45
C ALA A 666 -12.96 -6.09 32.11
N GLY A 667 -13.06 -7.37 31.75
CA GLY A 667 -13.79 -7.84 30.57
C GLY A 667 -15.29 -8.02 30.81
N ALA A 668 -16.04 -8.16 29.71
CA ALA A 668 -17.47 -8.48 29.70
C ALA A 668 -17.75 -9.72 28.84
N ALA A 669 -18.70 -10.55 29.28
CA ALA A 669 -19.10 -11.79 28.61
C ALA A 669 -20.05 -11.53 27.42
N PRO A 670 -20.18 -12.47 26.45
CA PRO A 670 -21.12 -12.33 25.34
C PRO A 670 -22.56 -12.63 25.78
N GLU A 671 -23.50 -11.74 25.45
CA GLU A 671 -24.93 -11.97 25.65
C GLU A 671 -25.50 -13.00 24.66
N SER A 672 -26.46 -13.79 25.12
CA SER A 672 -27.11 -14.85 24.35
C SER A 672 -28.33 -14.35 23.55
N GLY A 673 -28.59 -14.96 22.40
CA GLY A 673 -29.74 -14.63 21.56
C GLY A 673 -31.06 -15.17 22.13
N PRO A 674 -32.20 -14.45 21.97
CA PRO A 674 -33.47 -14.86 22.54
C PRO A 674 -34.10 -16.05 21.78
N THR A 675 -34.28 -17.16 22.46
CA THR A 675 -35.24 -18.21 22.08
C THR A 675 -36.65 -17.75 22.41
N ASN A 676 -37.63 -18.04 21.54
CA ASN A 676 -39.01 -17.56 21.71
C ASN A 676 -39.97 -18.75 21.90
N THR A 677 -40.41 -18.98 23.13
CA THR A 677 -41.39 -20.01 23.50
C THR A 677 -42.82 -19.47 23.41
N ALA A 678 -43.73 -20.30 22.89
CA ALA A 678 -45.13 -19.92 22.70
C ALA A 678 -46.03 -20.35 23.87
N PRO A 679 -46.97 -19.50 24.32
CA PRO A 679 -48.14 -19.93 25.10
C PRO A 679 -49.38 -20.19 24.21
N LYS A 680 -50.35 -20.93 24.74
CA LYS A 680 -51.64 -21.28 24.10
C LYS A 680 -52.81 -20.44 24.66
N SER A 681 -53.97 -20.55 24.00
CA SER A 681 -55.32 -20.04 24.37
C SER A 681 -55.54 -18.51 24.22
N GLY A 682 -56.75 -18.05 23.86
CA GLY A 682 -57.89 -18.81 23.33
C GLY A 682 -59.23 -18.04 23.26
N THR A 683 -60.20 -18.64 22.54
CA THR A 683 -61.66 -18.35 22.53
C THR A 683 -62.18 -17.14 21.72
N THR A 684 -63.38 -17.34 21.15
CA THR A 684 -64.33 -16.38 20.51
C THR A 684 -63.85 -15.52 19.32
N GLY A 685 -64.59 -15.38 18.21
CA GLY A 685 -65.82 -16.07 17.78
C GLY A 685 -66.58 -15.30 16.68
N THR A 686 -67.25 -16.02 15.76
CA THR A 686 -68.25 -15.53 14.74
C THR A 686 -67.81 -14.45 13.73
N ALA A 687 -68.39 -14.30 12.53
CA ALA A 687 -69.10 -15.22 11.61
C ALA A 687 -69.31 -14.54 10.24
N ALA A 688 -69.46 -15.33 9.15
CA ALA A 688 -70.15 -14.98 7.88
C ALA A 688 -69.61 -13.79 7.02
N SER A 689 -69.97 -13.61 5.73
CA SER A 689 -70.31 -14.54 4.63
C SER A 689 -70.34 -13.78 3.27
N SER A 690 -70.32 -14.50 2.13
CA SER A 690 -70.33 -13.97 0.73
C SER A 690 -69.09 -13.12 0.33
N GLY A 691 -68.68 -12.96 -0.93
CA GLY A 691 -69.24 -13.30 -2.26
C GLY A 691 -69.10 -12.05 -3.18
N THR A 692 -68.71 -12.09 -4.46
CA THR A 692 -68.46 -13.18 -5.43
C THR A 692 -67.35 -12.81 -6.44
N ALA A 693 -67.03 -13.74 -7.34
CA ALA A 693 -66.06 -13.69 -8.45
C ALA A 693 -65.84 -12.36 -9.21
N ASN A 694 -64.61 -12.12 -9.72
CA ASN A 694 -64.25 -12.50 -11.10
C ASN A 694 -62.71 -12.58 -11.31
N ALA A 695 -62.27 -13.00 -12.50
CA ALA A 695 -60.93 -13.52 -12.77
C ALA A 695 -59.95 -12.59 -13.54
N ALA A 696 -58.71 -13.08 -13.67
CA ALA A 696 -57.69 -12.72 -14.67
C ALA A 696 -57.06 -11.30 -14.68
N SER A 697 -55.83 -11.20 -14.17
CA SER A 697 -54.65 -10.86 -15.00
C SER A 697 -53.33 -10.97 -14.22
N GLY A 698 -52.23 -11.18 -14.94
CA GLY A 698 -50.95 -11.66 -14.36
C GLY A 698 -50.29 -10.71 -13.36
N ARG A 699 -49.93 -11.24 -12.18
CA ARG A 699 -49.23 -10.51 -11.12
C ARG A 699 -47.90 -11.17 -10.74
N LYS A 700 -46.83 -10.40 -10.88
CA LYS A 700 -45.45 -10.77 -10.54
C LYS A 700 -45.34 -11.28 -9.11
N GLY A 701 -44.87 -12.52 -8.93
CA GLY A 701 -44.18 -12.90 -7.70
C GLY A 701 -42.86 -12.12 -7.56
N GLY A 702 -42.33 -11.88 -6.37
CA GLY A 702 -42.87 -12.27 -5.07
C GLY A 702 -41.91 -11.99 -3.91
N ARG A 703 -41.04 -10.97 -4.03
CA ARG A 703 -40.01 -10.69 -3.02
C ARG A 703 -40.65 -10.44 -1.65
N GLY A 704 -40.45 -11.37 -0.72
CA GLY A 704 -40.98 -11.38 0.65
C GLY A 704 -40.40 -10.26 1.51
N ARG A 705 -40.84 -9.03 1.26
CA ARG A 705 -40.38 -7.83 1.97
C ARG A 705 -41.08 -7.73 3.33
N ALA A 706 -40.56 -8.46 4.32
CA ALA A 706 -41.02 -8.43 5.71
C ALA A 706 -41.19 -6.98 6.20
N LYS A 707 -42.43 -6.60 6.51
CA LYS A 707 -42.85 -5.20 6.64
C LYS A 707 -43.07 -4.79 8.10
N GLY A 708 -42.08 -5.05 8.94
CA GLY A 708 -42.04 -4.62 10.35
C GLY A 708 -42.02 -3.09 10.46
N ARG A 709 -43.19 -2.45 10.37
CA ARG A 709 -43.31 -1.00 10.19
C ARG A 709 -43.41 -0.24 11.52
N ALA A 710 -42.50 -0.52 12.45
CA ALA A 710 -42.30 0.29 13.64
C ALA A 710 -41.52 1.58 13.30
N THR A 711 -42.10 2.44 12.43
CA THR A 711 -41.46 3.72 12.07
C THR A 711 -41.66 4.75 13.17
N THR A 712 -40.80 4.67 14.19
CA THR A 712 -40.59 5.74 15.18
C THR A 712 -40.31 7.07 14.46
N ALA A 713 -40.76 8.18 15.06
CA ALA A 713 -40.68 9.50 14.42
C ALA A 713 -39.25 9.90 14.03
N SER A 714 -38.26 9.50 14.83
CA SER A 714 -36.83 9.69 14.57
C SER A 714 -36.37 9.13 13.21
N GLY A 715 -36.94 8.01 12.75
CA GLY A 715 -36.63 7.43 11.43
C GLY A 715 -37.05 8.33 10.26
N ARG A 716 -38.19 9.04 10.38
CA ARG A 716 -38.65 10.01 9.37
C ARG A 716 -37.75 11.24 9.32
N TRP A 717 -37.33 11.74 10.47
CA TRP A 717 -36.37 12.86 10.56
C TRP A 717 -35.01 12.45 9.97
N ALA A 718 -34.45 11.31 10.37
CA ALA A 718 -33.18 10.81 9.82
C ALA A 718 -33.19 10.67 8.28
N ALA A 719 -34.32 10.22 7.70
CA ALA A 719 -34.50 10.14 6.26
C ALA A 719 -34.65 11.51 5.56
N LEU A 720 -35.14 12.53 6.26
CA LEU A 720 -35.22 13.91 5.74
C LEU A 720 -33.83 14.58 5.73
N TRP A 721 -33.10 14.48 6.84
CA TRP A 721 -31.74 15.02 6.97
C TRP A 721 -30.76 14.38 5.96
N ARG A 722 -30.96 13.12 5.56
CA ARG A 722 -30.19 12.43 4.51
C ARG A 722 -30.46 12.91 3.07
N ARG A 723 -31.23 13.98 2.85
CA ARG A 723 -31.43 14.57 1.52
C ARG A 723 -30.30 15.57 1.20
N PRO A 724 -29.63 15.50 0.04
CA PRO A 724 -28.55 16.43 -0.31
C PRO A 724 -29.00 17.90 -0.35
N GLY A 725 -30.30 18.16 -0.63
CA GLY A 725 -30.85 19.51 -0.57
C GLY A 725 -30.75 20.18 0.80
N VAL A 726 -30.76 19.42 1.91
CA VAL A 726 -30.65 19.97 3.27
C VAL A 726 -29.27 20.60 3.49
N ALA A 727 -28.19 19.93 3.08
CA ALA A 727 -26.85 20.51 3.12
C ALA A 727 -26.68 21.70 2.15
N VAL A 728 -27.34 21.71 0.98
CA VAL A 728 -27.32 22.89 0.09
C VAL A 728 -28.01 24.09 0.77
N VAL A 729 -29.16 23.90 1.41
CA VAL A 729 -29.88 24.96 2.14
C VAL A 729 -29.06 25.47 3.33
N LEU A 730 -28.51 24.58 4.16
CA LEU A 730 -27.68 24.95 5.31
C LEU A 730 -26.40 25.69 4.88
N GLY A 731 -25.74 25.22 3.83
CA GLY A 731 -24.54 25.86 3.28
C GLY A 731 -24.83 27.24 2.70
N SER A 732 -25.92 27.37 1.94
CA SER A 732 -26.35 28.66 1.38
C SER A 732 -26.75 29.63 2.50
N GLY A 733 -27.42 29.16 3.56
CA GLY A 733 -27.71 29.94 4.76
C GLY A 733 -26.46 30.41 5.49
N SER A 734 -25.43 29.56 5.59
CA SER A 734 -24.12 29.94 6.16
C SER A 734 -23.42 31.02 5.34
N SER A 735 -23.40 30.90 4.01
CA SER A 735 -22.85 31.93 3.11
C SER A 735 -23.63 33.23 3.18
N LEU A 736 -24.97 33.18 3.13
CA LEU A 736 -25.84 34.36 3.25
C LEU A 736 -25.71 35.04 4.62
N ALA A 737 -25.53 34.30 5.72
CA ALA A 737 -25.20 34.86 7.02
C ALA A 737 -23.83 35.56 7.03
N GLY A 738 -22.87 35.13 6.19
CA GLY A 738 -21.62 35.85 5.95
C GLY A 738 -21.81 37.19 5.22
N LEU A 739 -22.60 37.21 4.15
CA LEU A 739 -22.96 38.45 3.46
C LEU A 739 -23.72 39.41 4.40
N LEU A 740 -24.64 38.87 5.19
CA LEU A 740 -25.44 39.63 6.16
C LEU A 740 -24.58 40.23 7.29
N LEU A 741 -23.60 39.49 7.80
CA LEU A 741 -22.62 39.98 8.78
C LEU A 741 -21.87 41.21 8.25
N THR A 742 -21.26 41.11 7.07
CA THR A 742 -20.47 42.21 6.48
C THR A 742 -21.34 43.37 6.04
N GLY A 743 -22.52 43.11 5.46
CA GLY A 743 -23.48 44.16 5.10
C GLY A 743 -24.00 44.93 6.32
N ALA A 744 -24.41 44.23 7.38
CA ALA A 744 -24.87 44.86 8.61
C ALA A 744 -23.76 45.68 9.30
N ALA A 745 -22.51 45.20 9.29
CA ALA A 745 -21.36 45.94 9.80
C ALA A 745 -21.05 47.21 8.97
N ALA A 746 -21.14 47.12 7.64
CA ALA A 746 -20.95 48.26 6.73
C ALA A 746 -22.03 49.33 6.94
N TRP A 747 -23.31 48.91 7.00
CA TRP A 747 -24.43 49.80 7.29
C TRP A 747 -24.26 50.47 8.65
N LEU A 748 -23.88 49.70 9.68
CA LEU A 748 -23.66 50.18 11.04
C LEU A 748 -22.56 51.25 11.11
N LEU A 749 -21.42 51.08 10.41
CA LEU A 749 -20.38 52.11 10.37
C LEU A 749 -20.82 53.39 9.64
N VAL A 750 -21.36 53.25 8.43
CA VAL A 750 -21.74 54.43 7.63
C VAL A 750 -22.87 55.17 8.33
N ARG A 751 -23.84 54.46 8.91
CA ARG A 751 -24.91 55.09 9.70
C ARG A 751 -24.40 55.71 11.00
N ALA A 752 -23.47 55.07 11.70
CA ALA A 752 -22.83 55.66 12.89
C ALA A 752 -22.12 56.99 12.58
N SER A 753 -21.57 57.16 11.38
CA SER A 753 -20.88 58.40 10.99
C SER A 753 -21.79 59.63 10.86
N SER A 754 -23.12 59.46 10.85
CA SER A 754 -24.08 60.56 10.96
C SER A 754 -24.46 60.90 12.41
N LEU A 755 -23.68 60.42 13.40
CA LEU A 755 -23.88 60.59 14.85
C LEU A 755 -25.33 60.36 15.35
N PRO A 756 -26.01 59.26 14.96
CA PRO A 756 -27.39 59.01 15.37
C PRO A 756 -27.48 58.50 16.82
N PRO A 757 -28.63 58.64 17.51
CA PRO A 757 -28.83 58.07 18.84
C PRO A 757 -28.56 56.57 18.87
N VAL A 758 -27.75 56.10 19.82
CA VAL A 758 -27.22 54.72 19.88
C VAL A 758 -28.33 53.63 19.83
N LEU A 759 -29.51 53.92 20.39
CA LEU A 759 -30.68 53.03 20.31
C LEU A 759 -31.07 52.67 18.87
N SER A 760 -30.88 53.56 17.90
CA SER A 760 -31.17 53.30 16.47
C SER A 760 -30.19 52.30 15.83
N LEU A 761 -28.99 52.13 16.39
CA LEU A 761 -27.98 51.18 15.92
C LEU A 761 -28.18 49.78 16.52
N SER A 762 -29.02 49.64 17.56
CA SER A 762 -29.23 48.38 18.30
C SER A 762 -29.61 47.20 17.39
N THR A 763 -30.51 47.42 16.43
CA THR A 763 -30.94 46.39 15.46
C THR A 763 -29.77 45.89 14.62
N ALA A 764 -28.87 46.79 14.18
CA ALA A 764 -27.69 46.41 13.41
C ALA A 764 -26.62 45.71 14.28
N VAL A 765 -26.44 46.13 15.54
CA VAL A 765 -25.58 45.43 16.51
C VAL A 765 -26.06 43.99 16.75
N VAL A 766 -27.38 43.80 16.92
CA VAL A 766 -27.99 42.47 17.06
C VAL A 766 -27.83 41.64 15.78
N LEU A 767 -28.03 42.25 14.61
CA LEU A 767 -27.89 41.59 13.31
C LEU A 767 -26.44 41.14 13.04
N VAL A 768 -25.44 41.97 13.37
CA VAL A 768 -24.01 41.62 13.31
C VAL A 768 -23.70 40.45 14.25
N ARG A 769 -24.08 40.54 15.54
CA ARG A 769 -23.80 39.48 16.53
C ARG A 769 -24.50 38.16 16.19
N GLY A 770 -25.78 38.21 15.78
CA GLY A 770 -26.54 37.05 15.36
C GLY A 770 -25.94 36.37 14.12
N SER A 771 -25.53 37.16 13.12
CA SER A 771 -24.91 36.63 11.90
C SER A 771 -23.52 36.02 12.16
N ALA A 772 -22.73 36.62 13.05
CA ALA A 772 -21.43 36.11 13.49
C ALA A 772 -21.52 34.73 14.15
N VAL A 773 -22.61 34.45 14.90
CA VAL A 773 -22.87 33.14 15.50
C VAL A 773 -23.52 32.17 14.50
N ALA A 774 -24.45 32.65 13.65
CA ALA A 774 -25.18 31.80 12.71
C ALA A 774 -24.29 31.20 11.61
N ARG A 775 -23.35 31.97 11.04
CA ARG A 775 -22.48 31.51 9.94
C ARG A 775 -21.70 30.22 10.30
N PRO A 776 -20.93 30.14 11.41
CA PRO A 776 -20.24 28.93 11.84
C PRO A 776 -21.18 27.76 12.17
N LEU A 777 -22.31 28.01 12.85
CA LEU A 777 -23.26 26.96 13.25
C LEU A 777 -23.95 26.32 12.04
N LEU A 778 -24.37 27.12 11.06
CA LEU A 778 -24.93 26.61 9.80
C LEU A 778 -23.88 25.83 8.99
N ARG A 779 -22.60 26.25 9.03
CA ARG A 779 -21.48 25.51 8.41
C ARG A 779 -21.19 24.18 9.10
N TYR A 780 -21.33 24.10 10.43
CA TYR A 780 -21.23 22.84 11.17
C TYR A 780 -22.29 21.83 10.72
N LEU A 781 -23.55 22.28 10.69
CA LEU A 781 -24.68 21.44 10.29
C LEU A 781 -24.59 21.02 8.83
N GLU A 782 -24.22 21.93 7.92
CA GLU A 782 -23.96 21.58 6.51
C GLU A 782 -22.85 20.54 6.38
N ARG A 783 -21.71 20.71 7.05
CA ARG A 783 -20.59 19.77 7.00
C ARG A 783 -21.01 18.38 7.47
N LEU A 784 -21.73 18.30 8.59
CA LEU A 784 -22.19 17.03 9.15
C LEU A 784 -23.15 16.32 8.20
N VAL A 785 -24.11 17.04 7.60
CA VAL A 785 -25.08 16.48 6.65
C VAL A 785 -24.41 16.08 5.33
N ALA A 786 -23.52 16.91 4.80
CA ALA A 786 -22.81 16.62 3.56
C ALA A 786 -22.00 15.31 3.66
N HIS A 787 -21.32 15.08 4.80
CA HIS A 787 -20.58 13.84 5.04
C HIS A 787 -21.51 12.64 5.33
N ASP A 788 -22.61 12.81 6.08
CA ASP A 788 -23.59 11.73 6.31
C ASP A 788 -24.18 11.22 4.98
N VAL A 789 -24.54 12.13 4.07
CA VAL A 789 -25.00 11.83 2.71
C VAL A 789 -23.91 11.21 1.84
N ALA A 790 -22.66 11.68 1.96
CA ALA A 790 -21.55 11.19 1.14
C ALA A 790 -21.14 9.76 1.54
N PHE A 791 -21.00 9.45 2.83
CA PHE A 791 -20.70 8.10 3.29
C PHE A 791 -21.90 7.14 3.11
N ALA A 792 -23.15 7.61 3.19
CA ALA A 792 -24.30 6.77 2.85
C ALA A 792 -24.29 6.37 1.37
N ARG A 793 -23.78 7.23 0.49
CA ARG A 793 -23.52 6.90 -0.92
C ARG A 793 -22.29 6.01 -1.11
N LEU A 794 -21.26 6.16 -0.27
CA LEU A 794 -20.06 5.30 -0.29
C LEU A 794 -20.42 3.82 -0.11
N GLY A 795 -21.22 3.48 0.91
CA GLY A 795 -21.72 2.12 1.10
C GLY A 795 -22.51 1.62 -0.11
N ALA A 796 -23.47 2.40 -0.58
CA ALA A 796 -24.25 2.09 -1.77
C ALA A 796 -23.46 2.13 -3.10
N TRP A 797 -22.18 2.55 -3.11
CA TRP A 797 -21.27 2.42 -4.25
C TRP A 797 -20.37 1.19 -4.10
N ARG A 798 -19.75 0.99 -2.92
CA ARG A 798 -18.92 -0.21 -2.64
C ARG A 798 -19.73 -1.49 -2.76
N ALA A 799 -20.94 -1.54 -2.21
CA ALA A 799 -21.83 -2.72 -2.31
C ALA A 799 -22.28 -3.01 -3.76
N ARG A 800 -22.49 -1.98 -4.59
CA ARG A 800 -22.81 -2.17 -6.02
C ARG A 800 -21.60 -2.67 -6.80
N VAL A 801 -20.44 -2.02 -6.68
CA VAL A 801 -19.22 -2.46 -7.36
C VAL A 801 -18.85 -3.88 -6.95
N PHE A 802 -19.06 -4.27 -5.68
CA PHE A 802 -18.92 -5.65 -5.23
C PHE A 802 -19.89 -6.60 -5.95
N ALA A 803 -21.20 -6.30 -5.92
CA ALA A 803 -22.23 -7.11 -6.59
C ALA A 803 -22.05 -7.19 -8.13
N ASP A 804 -21.56 -6.13 -8.77
CA ASP A 804 -21.27 -6.10 -10.20
C ASP A 804 -19.99 -6.89 -10.57
N LEU A 805 -19.04 -7.02 -9.64
CA LEU A 805 -17.81 -7.81 -9.81
C LEU A 805 -18.01 -9.31 -9.53
N VAL A 806 -18.90 -9.70 -8.61
CA VAL A 806 -19.11 -11.11 -8.22
C VAL A 806 -19.34 -12.06 -9.43
N PRO A 807 -20.19 -11.74 -10.44
CA PRO A 807 -20.38 -12.60 -11.61
C PRO A 807 -19.18 -12.67 -12.57
N ARG A 808 -18.21 -11.75 -12.44
CA ARG A 808 -17.05 -11.55 -13.34
C ARG A 808 -15.73 -12.11 -12.77
N VAL A 809 -15.80 -12.75 -11.61
CA VAL A 809 -14.66 -13.39 -10.94
C VAL A 809 -14.83 -14.92 -10.96
N PRO A 810 -13.77 -15.70 -11.28
CA PRO A 810 -12.49 -15.27 -11.86
C PRO A 810 -12.63 -14.74 -13.30
N GLY A 811 -11.68 -13.94 -13.79
CA GLY A 811 -11.72 -13.37 -15.14
C GLY A 811 -10.43 -12.64 -15.52
N VAL A 812 -10.11 -12.54 -16.82
CA VAL A 812 -8.79 -12.11 -17.35
C VAL A 812 -8.28 -10.83 -16.72
N ARG A 813 -9.10 -9.76 -16.73
CA ARG A 813 -8.68 -8.46 -16.20
C ARG A 813 -8.50 -8.49 -14.68
N LEU A 814 -9.29 -9.28 -13.95
CA LEU A 814 -9.26 -9.32 -12.48
C LEU A 814 -8.18 -10.26 -11.93
N ARG A 815 -7.79 -11.31 -12.66
CA ARG A 815 -6.58 -12.11 -12.36
C ARG A 815 -5.28 -11.29 -12.44
N ARG A 816 -5.21 -10.28 -13.31
CA ARG A 816 -4.00 -9.45 -13.48
C ARG A 816 -3.94 -8.29 -12.48
N ARG A 817 -3.31 -8.57 -11.33
CA ARG A 817 -2.85 -7.67 -10.26
C ARG A 817 -3.93 -7.13 -9.29
N GLY A 818 -3.66 -7.28 -7.99
CA GLY A 818 -4.38 -6.60 -6.90
C GLY A 818 -4.32 -5.05 -6.95
N ASP A 819 -3.53 -4.49 -7.86
CA ASP A 819 -3.56 -3.07 -8.24
C ASP A 819 -4.92 -2.57 -8.70
N LEU A 820 -5.65 -3.38 -9.48
CA LEU A 820 -6.98 -2.99 -9.97
C LEU A 820 -7.96 -2.82 -8.81
N LEU A 821 -7.77 -3.59 -7.75
CA LEU A 821 -8.54 -3.48 -6.52
C LEU A 821 -8.25 -2.18 -5.76
N SER A 822 -6.98 -1.82 -5.61
CA SER A 822 -6.59 -0.52 -5.04
C SER A 822 -7.10 0.66 -5.90
N LYS A 823 -7.08 0.52 -7.23
CA LYS A 823 -7.66 1.49 -8.18
C LYS A 823 -9.18 1.61 -8.03
N VAL A 824 -9.90 0.50 -7.84
CA VAL A 824 -11.35 0.49 -7.58
C VAL A 824 -11.71 1.26 -6.30
N VAL A 825 -10.99 1.04 -5.20
CA VAL A 825 -11.22 1.79 -3.95
C VAL A 825 -10.98 3.28 -4.16
N GLY A 826 -9.86 3.66 -4.78
CA GLY A 826 -9.53 5.05 -5.10
C GLY A 826 -10.55 5.73 -6.01
N ASP A 827 -11.04 5.05 -7.05
CA ASP A 827 -12.06 5.59 -7.95
C ASP A 827 -13.43 5.73 -7.26
N VAL A 828 -13.81 4.82 -6.36
CA VAL A 828 -15.04 4.94 -5.57
C VAL A 828 -14.95 6.12 -4.60
N ASP A 829 -13.81 6.29 -3.93
CA ASP A 829 -13.57 7.39 -3.00
C ASP A 829 -13.46 8.75 -3.74
N ALA A 830 -12.96 8.78 -4.97
CA ALA A 830 -13.04 9.94 -5.85
C ALA A 830 -14.49 10.36 -6.17
N ARG A 831 -15.47 9.43 -6.20
CA ARG A 831 -16.89 9.78 -6.35
C ARG A 831 -17.48 10.42 -5.09
N VAL A 832 -16.99 10.06 -3.91
CA VAL A 832 -17.30 10.75 -2.64
C VAL A 832 -16.74 12.17 -2.69
N ASP A 833 -15.51 12.34 -3.17
CA ASP A 833 -14.88 13.66 -3.19
C ASP A 833 -15.54 14.64 -4.19
N GLY A 834 -15.85 14.19 -5.40
CA GLY A 834 -16.61 15.00 -6.35
C GLY A 834 -18.04 15.32 -5.91
N LEU A 835 -18.54 14.72 -4.83
CA LEU A 835 -19.73 15.21 -4.12
C LEU A 835 -19.36 16.30 -3.11
N LEU A 836 -18.41 16.05 -2.22
CA LEU A 836 -18.03 16.92 -1.10
C LEU A 836 -17.28 18.19 -1.52
N ARG A 837 -16.22 18.08 -2.32
CA ARG A 837 -15.48 19.23 -2.89
C ARG A 837 -16.08 19.72 -4.21
N GLY A 838 -16.81 18.86 -4.92
CA GLY A 838 -17.37 19.17 -6.25
C GLY A 838 -18.82 19.66 -6.27
N ARG A 839 -19.78 18.72 -6.22
CA ARG A 839 -21.20 19.02 -6.49
C ARG A 839 -21.87 19.85 -5.39
N MET A 840 -21.52 19.66 -4.12
CA MET A 840 -22.14 20.39 -3.02
C MET A 840 -21.75 21.89 -3.01
N PRO A 841 -20.46 22.28 -3.08
CA PRO A 841 -20.08 23.69 -3.15
C PRO A 841 -20.64 24.41 -4.38
N ALA A 842 -20.65 23.76 -5.55
CA ALA A 842 -21.22 24.35 -6.77
C ALA A 842 -22.73 24.65 -6.66
N LEU A 843 -23.49 23.84 -5.92
CA LEU A 843 -24.91 24.10 -5.67
C LEU A 843 -25.11 25.21 -4.62
N ILE A 844 -24.30 25.23 -3.56
CA ILE A 844 -24.32 26.30 -2.54
C ILE A 844 -23.97 27.66 -3.15
N ALA A 845 -22.92 27.73 -3.95
CA ALA A 845 -22.51 28.94 -4.66
C ALA A 845 -23.60 29.40 -5.65
N GLY A 846 -24.20 28.48 -6.42
CA GLY A 846 -25.28 28.81 -7.35
C GLY A 846 -26.52 29.39 -6.65
N VAL A 847 -26.97 28.80 -5.54
CA VAL A 847 -28.11 29.31 -4.76
C VAL A 847 -27.76 30.64 -4.08
N THR A 848 -26.59 30.76 -3.46
CA THR A 848 -26.14 32.01 -2.81
C THR A 848 -26.05 33.15 -3.82
N THR A 849 -25.48 32.88 -5.01
CA THR A 849 -25.36 33.86 -6.10
C THR A 849 -26.71 34.26 -6.66
N ALA A 850 -27.66 33.33 -6.82
CA ALA A 850 -29.01 33.65 -7.29
C ALA A 850 -29.76 34.56 -6.29
N VAL A 851 -29.67 34.27 -4.99
CA VAL A 851 -30.32 35.07 -3.94
C VAL A 851 -29.66 36.45 -3.80
N ALA A 852 -28.33 36.50 -3.68
CA ALA A 852 -27.59 37.74 -3.51
C ALA A 852 -27.64 38.61 -4.79
N GLY A 853 -27.46 38.01 -5.96
CA GLY A 853 -27.57 38.69 -7.25
C GLY A 853 -28.97 39.20 -7.54
N GLY A 854 -30.01 38.47 -7.14
CA GLY A 854 -31.40 38.93 -7.21
C GLY A 854 -31.66 40.14 -6.32
N ALA A 855 -31.14 40.14 -5.08
CA ALA A 855 -31.21 41.30 -4.19
C ALA A 855 -30.47 42.51 -4.78
N ILE A 856 -29.23 42.33 -5.27
CA ILE A 856 -28.43 43.38 -5.92
C ILE A 856 -29.18 43.94 -7.14
N ALA A 857 -29.82 43.09 -7.96
CA ALA A 857 -30.57 43.52 -9.13
C ALA A 857 -31.80 44.38 -8.80
N VAL A 858 -32.48 44.11 -7.68
CA VAL A 858 -33.61 44.92 -7.20
C VAL A 858 -33.14 46.24 -6.60
N THR A 859 -32.05 46.25 -5.83
CA THR A 859 -31.56 47.48 -5.15
C THR A 859 -30.71 48.38 -6.04
N ALA A 860 -30.03 47.81 -7.04
CA ALA A 860 -29.06 48.51 -7.87
C ALA A 860 -28.98 47.92 -9.30
N PRO A 861 -30.00 48.14 -10.16
CA PRO A 861 -30.00 47.63 -11.54
C PRO A 861 -28.71 47.91 -12.35
N PRO A 862 -28.02 49.06 -12.24
CA PRO A 862 -26.75 49.29 -12.93
C PRO A 862 -25.62 48.32 -12.53
N ALA A 863 -25.66 47.72 -11.33
CA ALA A 863 -24.66 46.77 -10.87
C ALA A 863 -24.83 45.36 -11.48
N VAL A 864 -25.99 45.08 -12.13
CA VAL A 864 -26.27 43.77 -12.75
C VAL A 864 -25.32 43.47 -13.91
N LEU A 865 -24.96 44.48 -14.72
CA LEU A 865 -24.04 44.31 -15.84
C LEU A 865 -22.62 43.90 -15.40
N PRO A 866 -21.92 44.62 -14.50
CA PRO A 866 -20.59 44.20 -14.04
C PRO A 866 -20.62 42.93 -13.19
N LEU A 867 -21.65 42.72 -12.35
CA LEU A 867 -21.81 41.47 -11.61
C LEU A 867 -21.99 40.28 -12.57
N GLY A 868 -22.82 40.44 -13.61
CA GLY A 868 -23.02 39.44 -14.66
C GLY A 868 -21.74 39.15 -15.46
N ALA A 869 -20.96 40.18 -15.80
CA ALA A 869 -19.66 40.02 -16.47
C ALA A 869 -18.64 39.26 -15.60
N GLY A 870 -18.57 39.58 -14.31
CA GLY A 870 -17.70 38.85 -13.37
C GLY A 870 -18.18 37.42 -13.10
N LEU A 871 -19.50 37.17 -13.03
CA LEU A 871 -20.07 35.83 -12.93
C LEU A 871 -19.84 34.99 -14.19
N LEU A 872 -19.87 35.58 -15.38
CA LEU A 872 -19.49 34.93 -16.62
C LEU A 872 -18.01 34.53 -16.58
N LEU A 873 -17.11 35.46 -16.24
CA LEU A 873 -15.67 35.21 -16.21
C LEU A 873 -15.26 34.21 -15.10
N SER A 874 -15.71 34.41 -13.87
CA SER A 874 -15.30 33.63 -12.70
C SER A 874 -16.15 32.38 -12.45
N GLY A 875 -17.43 32.39 -12.84
CA GLY A 875 -18.37 31.29 -12.63
C GLY A 875 -18.55 30.37 -13.84
N ILE A 876 -18.21 30.80 -15.06
CA ILE A 876 -18.34 29.98 -16.29
C ILE A 876 -16.98 29.82 -16.99
N VAL A 877 -16.31 30.91 -17.38
CA VAL A 877 -15.07 30.85 -18.18
C VAL A 877 -13.92 30.22 -17.41
N ALA A 878 -13.66 30.64 -16.17
CA ALA A 878 -12.59 30.07 -15.34
C ALA A 878 -12.82 28.57 -15.01
N PRO A 879 -14.02 28.12 -14.59
CA PRO A 879 -14.30 26.68 -14.43
C PRO A 879 -14.22 25.88 -15.74
N ALA A 880 -14.68 26.42 -16.86
CA ALA A 880 -14.54 25.77 -18.17
C ALA A 880 -13.06 25.65 -18.60
N LEU A 881 -12.25 26.68 -18.33
CA LEU A 881 -10.81 26.67 -18.55
C LEU A 881 -10.13 25.62 -17.66
N ALA A 882 -10.45 25.59 -16.36
CA ALA A 882 -9.93 24.59 -15.42
C ALA A 882 -10.25 23.17 -15.86
N VAL A 883 -11.49 22.89 -16.28
CA VAL A 883 -11.90 21.56 -16.79
C VAL A 883 -11.23 21.21 -18.13
N ARG A 884 -11.08 22.18 -19.06
CA ARG A 884 -10.39 21.97 -20.35
C ARG A 884 -8.89 21.68 -20.17
N GLN A 885 -8.29 22.24 -19.13
CA GLN A 885 -6.89 21.98 -18.74
C GLN A 885 -6.78 20.65 -18.02
N ALA A 886 -7.56 20.43 -16.96
CA ALA A 886 -7.55 19.21 -16.17
C ALA A 886 -7.76 17.95 -17.02
N ARG A 887 -8.64 17.96 -18.04
CA ARG A 887 -8.75 16.81 -18.98
C ARG A 887 -7.42 16.49 -19.67
N ARG A 888 -6.77 17.49 -20.25
CA ARG A 888 -5.51 17.34 -21.01
C ARG A 888 -4.34 16.91 -20.12
N ASP A 889 -4.32 17.42 -18.89
CA ASP A 889 -3.26 17.15 -17.94
C ASP A 889 -3.49 15.82 -17.18
N GLU A 890 -4.74 15.42 -16.90
CA GLU A 890 -5.12 14.17 -16.19
C GLU A 890 -4.76 12.93 -17.01
N ASP A 891 -5.06 12.92 -18.32
CA ASP A 891 -4.72 11.78 -19.19
C ASP A 891 -3.19 11.56 -19.22
N ALA A 892 -2.42 12.60 -19.55
CA ALA A 892 -0.95 12.51 -19.67
C ALA A 892 -0.23 12.27 -18.33
N THR A 893 -0.66 12.93 -17.23
CA THR A 893 -0.05 12.70 -15.90
C THR A 893 -0.53 11.41 -15.24
N GLY A 894 -1.73 10.92 -15.60
CA GLY A 894 -2.25 9.63 -15.18
C GLY A 894 -1.48 8.48 -15.82
N GLU A 895 -1.26 8.53 -17.13
CA GLU A 895 -0.46 7.55 -17.87
C GLU A 895 1.00 7.53 -17.40
N ALA A 896 1.66 8.70 -17.30
CA ALA A 896 3.04 8.79 -16.82
C ALA A 896 3.18 8.33 -15.36
N ARG A 897 2.19 8.59 -14.49
CA ARG A 897 2.14 8.07 -13.11
C ARG A 897 1.94 6.55 -13.11
N GLY A 898 1.12 6.01 -14.00
CA GLY A 898 0.99 4.55 -14.22
C GLY A 898 2.34 3.93 -14.61
N ARG A 899 2.95 4.42 -15.69
CA ARG A 899 4.26 3.95 -16.17
C ARG A 899 5.36 4.07 -15.10
N LEU A 900 5.38 5.14 -14.30
CA LEU A 900 6.30 5.28 -13.17
C LEU A 900 6.02 4.26 -12.06
N ARG A 901 4.77 4.16 -11.61
CA ARG A 901 4.37 3.28 -10.51
C ARG A 901 4.65 1.82 -10.81
N ASP A 902 4.35 1.39 -12.04
CA ASP A 902 4.58 0.02 -12.48
C ASP A 902 6.10 -0.26 -12.57
N ALA A 903 6.93 0.74 -12.92
CA ALA A 903 8.38 0.63 -12.76
C ALA A 903 8.84 0.62 -11.29
N MET A 904 8.20 1.32 -10.35
CA MET A 904 8.58 1.22 -8.93
C MET A 904 8.35 -0.19 -8.38
N VAL A 905 7.22 -0.81 -8.74
CA VAL A 905 6.91 -2.20 -8.37
C VAL A 905 7.97 -3.14 -8.97
N GLU A 906 8.25 -3.00 -10.26
CA GLU A 906 9.22 -3.81 -10.99
C GLU A 906 10.66 -3.68 -10.45
N THR A 907 11.10 -2.48 -10.03
CA THR A 907 12.40 -2.26 -9.36
C THR A 907 12.46 -2.86 -7.96
N VAL A 908 11.34 -2.91 -7.22
CA VAL A 908 11.31 -3.45 -5.84
C VAL A 908 11.10 -4.97 -5.82
N ASP A 909 10.31 -5.51 -6.75
CA ASP A 909 10.18 -6.96 -6.98
C ASP A 909 11.52 -7.55 -7.45
N GLY A 910 12.16 -6.94 -8.44
CA GLY A 910 13.42 -7.39 -9.06
C GLY A 910 14.68 -6.82 -8.41
N VAL A 911 14.65 -6.51 -7.11
CA VAL A 911 15.81 -5.91 -6.41
C VAL A 911 16.96 -6.91 -6.20
N GLU A 912 16.69 -8.21 -6.25
CA GLU A 912 17.73 -9.26 -6.29
C GLU A 912 18.36 -9.35 -7.70
N ASP A 913 17.55 -9.32 -8.77
CA ASP A 913 18.01 -9.34 -10.17
C ASP A 913 18.85 -8.11 -10.57
N LEU A 914 18.50 -6.92 -10.08
CA LEU A 914 19.16 -5.66 -10.49
C LEU A 914 20.54 -5.48 -9.84
N GLY A 915 20.76 -6.06 -8.66
CA GLY A 915 22.01 -5.94 -7.91
C GLY A 915 22.53 -4.50 -7.82
N VAL A 916 23.77 -4.31 -8.26
CA VAL A 916 24.48 -3.01 -8.28
C VAL A 916 24.06 -2.12 -9.47
N ALA A 917 23.38 -2.67 -10.49
CA ALA A 917 23.12 -2.01 -11.77
C ALA A 917 21.75 -1.30 -11.85
N ASP A 918 21.73 0.03 -11.73
CA ASP A 918 20.53 0.83 -11.99
C ASP A 918 20.21 0.91 -13.49
N SER A 919 19.12 0.25 -13.92
CA SER A 919 18.54 0.40 -15.27
C SER A 919 18.19 1.84 -15.64
N GLY A 920 18.03 2.75 -14.67
CA GLY A 920 17.73 4.16 -14.86
C GLY A 920 16.32 4.46 -15.37
N VAL A 921 15.59 3.45 -15.88
CA VAL A 921 14.17 3.49 -16.26
C VAL A 921 13.29 4.15 -15.18
N PRO A 922 13.31 3.71 -13.90
CA PRO A 922 12.52 4.36 -12.83
C PRO A 922 12.88 5.85 -12.67
N ARG A 923 14.18 6.20 -12.75
CA ARG A 923 14.67 7.58 -12.63
C ARG A 923 14.27 8.45 -13.85
N ARG A 924 14.23 7.89 -15.06
CA ARG A 924 13.73 8.55 -16.29
C ARG A 924 12.23 8.81 -16.21
N ARG A 925 11.41 7.81 -15.84
CA ARG A 925 9.95 7.95 -15.70
C ARG A 925 9.55 8.95 -14.60
N SER A 926 10.32 9.03 -13.50
CA SER A 926 10.10 10.05 -12.44
C SER A 926 10.30 11.47 -12.96
N ARG A 927 11.39 11.71 -13.71
CA ARG A 927 11.66 13.01 -14.36
C ARG A 927 10.62 13.37 -15.42
N GLU A 928 10.09 12.39 -16.16
CA GLU A 928 9.01 12.60 -17.13
C GLU A 928 7.73 13.10 -16.44
N LEU A 929 7.25 12.38 -15.41
CA LEU A 929 6.08 12.78 -14.63
C LEU A 929 6.26 14.18 -14.02
N ALA A 930 7.41 14.46 -13.40
CA ALA A 930 7.68 15.77 -12.82
C ALA A 930 7.69 16.91 -13.87
N ARG A 931 8.17 16.64 -15.10
CA ARG A 931 8.09 17.59 -16.23
C ARG A 931 6.66 17.80 -16.74
N LEU A 932 5.77 16.82 -16.60
CA LEU A 932 4.35 16.96 -16.95
C LEU A 932 3.58 17.73 -15.87
N GLU A 933 3.74 17.36 -14.59
CA GLU A 933 3.14 18.08 -13.45
C GLU A 933 3.60 19.56 -13.39
N ALA A 934 4.88 19.83 -13.69
CA ALA A 934 5.43 21.19 -13.76
C ALA A 934 4.93 22.02 -14.98
N ARG A 935 4.32 21.39 -15.98
CA ARG A 935 3.60 22.03 -17.10
C ARG A 935 2.13 22.27 -16.74
N ALA A 936 1.45 21.26 -16.20
CA ALA A 936 0.07 21.37 -15.69
C ALA A 936 -0.11 22.48 -14.64
N ALA A 937 0.93 22.76 -13.84
CA ALA A 937 0.97 23.90 -12.92
C ALA A 937 0.66 25.26 -13.59
N HIS A 938 1.24 25.54 -14.77
CA HIS A 938 0.94 26.76 -15.55
C HIS A 938 -0.46 26.75 -16.18
N ALA A 939 -1.03 25.56 -16.42
CA ALA A 939 -2.39 25.46 -16.89
C ALA A 939 -3.34 25.91 -15.77
N SER A 940 -3.40 25.17 -14.66
CA SER A 940 -4.30 25.40 -13.52
C SER A 940 -4.28 26.84 -12.99
N GLY A 941 -3.08 27.43 -12.83
CA GLY A 941 -2.97 28.80 -12.31
C GLY A 941 -3.70 29.85 -13.16
N ARG A 942 -3.86 29.63 -14.48
CA ARG A 942 -4.60 30.56 -15.35
C ARG A 942 -6.09 30.59 -15.06
N ALA A 943 -6.69 29.47 -14.66
CA ALA A 943 -8.09 29.47 -14.25
C ALA A 943 -8.29 30.30 -12.97
N ALA A 944 -7.37 30.18 -12.00
CA ALA A 944 -7.39 31.00 -10.79
C ALA A 944 -7.19 32.50 -11.08
N ALA A 945 -6.30 32.87 -12.00
CA ALA A 945 -6.13 34.27 -12.44
C ALA A 945 -7.39 34.82 -13.11
N VAL A 946 -7.99 34.10 -14.07
CA VAL A 946 -9.23 34.51 -14.74
C VAL A 946 -10.38 34.66 -13.73
N ALA A 947 -10.45 33.78 -12.72
CA ALA A 947 -11.44 33.90 -11.65
C ALA A 947 -11.25 35.16 -10.80
N HIS A 948 -10.01 35.51 -10.41
CA HIS A 948 -9.73 36.73 -9.65
C HIS A 948 -9.93 38.00 -10.47
N LEU A 949 -9.49 38.03 -11.74
CA LEU A 949 -9.71 39.17 -12.64
C LEU A 949 -11.21 39.39 -12.91
N GLY A 950 -11.96 38.32 -13.18
CA GLY A 950 -13.41 38.39 -13.36
C GLY A 950 -14.13 38.95 -12.13
N TRP A 951 -13.71 38.57 -10.92
CA TRP A 951 -14.31 39.12 -9.71
C TRP A 951 -13.89 40.57 -9.45
N GLY A 952 -12.64 40.93 -9.81
CA GLY A 952 -12.20 42.32 -9.84
C GLY A 952 -13.08 43.20 -10.74
N VAL A 953 -13.47 42.72 -11.93
CA VAL A 953 -14.40 43.42 -12.82
C VAL A 953 -15.77 43.60 -12.18
N ALA A 954 -16.31 42.59 -11.48
CA ALA A 954 -17.58 42.74 -10.75
C ALA A 954 -17.49 43.78 -9.63
N VAL A 955 -16.44 43.73 -8.80
CA VAL A 955 -16.27 44.66 -7.66
C VAL A 955 -16.00 46.09 -8.15
N VAL A 956 -15.10 46.29 -9.12
CA VAL A 956 -14.78 47.62 -9.68
C VAL A 956 -15.96 48.19 -10.47
N GLY A 957 -16.73 47.37 -11.19
CA GLY A 957 -17.94 47.85 -11.86
C GLY A 957 -19.07 48.18 -10.88
N THR A 958 -19.23 47.39 -9.81
CA THR A 958 -20.18 47.70 -8.72
C THR A 958 -19.81 49.01 -8.02
N ALA A 959 -18.52 49.29 -7.82
CA ALA A 959 -18.01 50.54 -7.27
C ALA A 959 -18.48 51.80 -8.03
N PHE A 960 -18.55 51.73 -9.36
CA PHE A 960 -19.14 52.81 -10.17
C PHE A 960 -20.68 52.79 -10.13
N ALA A 961 -21.29 51.60 -10.19
CA ALA A 961 -22.75 51.43 -10.24
C ALA A 961 -23.49 51.91 -8.98
N VAL A 962 -22.88 51.85 -7.79
CA VAL A 962 -23.50 52.32 -6.53
C VAL A 962 -23.49 53.86 -6.37
N GLY A 963 -22.94 54.61 -7.34
CA GLY A 963 -22.72 56.05 -7.23
C GLY A 963 -23.96 56.91 -7.00
N GLY A 964 -25.15 56.41 -7.34
CA GLY A 964 -26.45 57.08 -7.16
C GLY A 964 -27.31 56.57 -6.00
N LEU A 965 -26.75 55.77 -5.09
CA LEU A 965 -27.45 55.24 -3.91
C LEU A 965 -27.11 56.04 -2.64
N SER A 966 -27.86 55.82 -1.55
CA SER A 966 -27.46 56.34 -0.24
C SER A 966 -26.12 55.73 0.19
N PRO A 967 -25.27 56.45 0.96
CA PRO A 967 -23.96 55.94 1.38
C PRO A 967 -24.03 54.58 2.09
N GLU A 968 -25.05 54.36 2.91
CA GLU A 968 -25.23 53.10 3.64
C GLU A 968 -25.46 51.92 2.68
N TRP A 969 -26.40 52.05 1.73
CA TRP A 969 -26.69 50.99 0.75
C TRP A 969 -25.56 50.79 -0.25
N GLY A 970 -24.86 51.85 -0.65
CA GLY A 970 -23.68 51.75 -1.50
C GLY A 970 -22.55 50.92 -0.86
N ALA A 971 -22.27 51.16 0.43
CA ALA A 971 -21.30 50.37 1.19
C ALA A 971 -21.74 48.92 1.38
N VAL A 972 -23.02 48.68 1.72
CA VAL A 972 -23.61 47.34 1.85
C VAL A 972 -23.41 46.51 0.57
N LEU A 973 -23.79 47.06 -0.59
CA LEU A 973 -23.76 46.33 -1.86
C LEU A 973 -22.35 46.09 -2.38
N LEU A 974 -21.46 47.07 -2.23
CA LEU A 974 -20.04 46.93 -2.57
C LEU A 974 -19.40 45.79 -1.77
N LEU A 975 -19.56 45.78 -0.45
CA LEU A 975 -18.92 44.78 0.40
C LEU A 975 -19.61 43.42 0.34
N ALA A 976 -20.93 43.37 0.13
CA ALA A 976 -21.64 42.12 -0.21
C ALA A 976 -21.11 41.51 -1.52
N THR A 977 -20.79 42.33 -2.52
CA THR A 977 -20.17 41.88 -3.77
C THR A 977 -18.74 41.36 -3.55
N VAL A 978 -17.95 42.00 -2.68
CA VAL A 978 -16.63 41.46 -2.30
C VAL A 978 -16.76 40.08 -1.64
N VAL A 979 -17.63 39.93 -0.64
CA VAL A 979 -17.81 38.67 0.12
C VAL A 979 -18.44 37.56 -0.73
N LEU A 980 -19.37 37.87 -1.63
CA LEU A 980 -19.96 36.89 -2.56
C LEU A 980 -18.87 36.17 -3.40
N GLY A 981 -17.76 36.85 -3.66
CA GLY A 981 -16.57 36.30 -4.32
C GLY A 981 -15.98 35.07 -3.64
N GLU A 982 -16.07 34.92 -2.32
CA GLU A 982 -15.63 33.69 -1.62
C GLU A 982 -16.33 32.44 -2.17
N THR A 983 -17.60 32.56 -2.58
CA THR A 983 -18.39 31.44 -3.11
C THR A 983 -18.12 31.18 -4.59
N VAL A 984 -17.87 32.24 -5.37
CA VAL A 984 -17.67 32.15 -6.83
C VAL A 984 -16.24 31.70 -7.16
N LEU A 985 -15.22 32.19 -6.44
CA LEU A 985 -13.82 31.82 -6.64
C LEU A 985 -13.52 30.34 -6.33
N ALA A 986 -14.42 29.64 -5.61
CA ALA A 986 -14.32 28.20 -5.35
C ALA A 986 -14.85 27.32 -6.50
N LEU A 987 -15.53 27.89 -7.50
CA LEU A 987 -16.14 27.13 -8.61
C LEU A 987 -15.13 26.40 -9.53
N PRO A 988 -13.93 26.92 -9.83
CA PRO A 988 -12.95 26.21 -10.65
C PRO A 988 -12.51 24.86 -10.04
N ASP A 989 -12.16 24.86 -8.75
CA ASP A 989 -11.77 23.63 -8.04
C ASP A 989 -12.95 22.64 -7.94
N ALA A 990 -14.16 23.15 -7.66
CA ALA A 990 -15.37 22.36 -7.64
C ALA A 990 -15.69 21.72 -9.01
N ALA A 991 -15.37 22.38 -10.11
CA ALA A 991 -15.53 21.84 -11.46
C ALA A 991 -14.49 20.75 -11.78
N VAL A 992 -13.24 20.88 -11.33
CA VAL A 992 -12.20 19.85 -11.46
C VAL A 992 -12.52 18.61 -10.61
N ALA A 993 -12.94 18.78 -9.36
CA ALA A 993 -13.36 17.65 -8.51
C ALA A 993 -14.56 16.89 -9.11
N ARG A 994 -15.50 17.60 -9.78
CA ARG A 994 -16.60 16.98 -10.53
C ARG A 994 -16.14 16.24 -11.79
N LEU A 995 -15.10 16.72 -12.48
CA LEU A 995 -14.51 16.05 -13.63
C LEU A 995 -13.89 14.71 -13.21
N GLN A 996 -13.02 14.72 -12.19
CA GLN A 996 -12.32 13.54 -11.70
C GLN A 996 -13.30 12.46 -11.21
N ALA A 997 -14.35 12.84 -10.46
CA ALA A 997 -15.41 11.92 -10.06
C ALA A 997 -16.28 11.39 -11.21
N ALA A 998 -16.33 12.09 -12.35
CA ALA A 998 -16.96 11.60 -13.57
C ALA A 998 -16.03 10.66 -14.35
N ALA A 999 -14.72 10.93 -14.38
CA ALA A 999 -13.71 10.06 -14.97
C ALA A 999 -13.60 8.72 -14.21
N ALA A 1000 -13.44 8.76 -12.89
CA ALA A 1000 -13.55 7.60 -12.00
C ALA A 1000 -14.89 6.86 -12.17
N GLY A 1001 -15.98 7.62 -12.32
CA GLY A 1001 -17.30 7.07 -12.61
C GLY A 1001 -17.41 6.33 -13.95
N LYS A 1002 -16.62 6.72 -14.97
CA LYS A 1002 -16.50 5.99 -16.24
C LYS A 1002 -15.60 4.76 -16.10
N ARG A 1003 -14.47 4.87 -15.40
CA ARG A 1003 -13.54 3.75 -15.16
C ARG A 1003 -14.24 2.59 -14.44
N LEU A 1004 -14.99 2.88 -13.38
CA LEU A 1004 -15.80 1.88 -12.66
C LEU A 1004 -16.89 1.24 -13.53
N ALA A 1005 -17.48 1.98 -14.48
CA ALA A 1005 -18.45 1.42 -15.44
C ALA A 1005 -17.79 0.61 -16.57
N ALA A 1006 -16.53 0.90 -16.91
CA ALA A 1006 -15.77 0.11 -17.88
C ALA A 1006 -15.37 -1.26 -17.31
N LEU A 1007 -15.15 -1.37 -15.98
CA LEU A 1007 -14.93 -2.66 -15.30
C LEU A 1007 -16.15 -3.59 -15.36
N THR A 1008 -17.35 -3.06 -15.61
CA THR A 1008 -18.58 -3.84 -15.75
C THR A 1008 -19.01 -4.03 -17.21
N ALA A 1009 -18.25 -3.50 -18.17
CA ALA A 1009 -18.53 -3.64 -19.60
C ALA A 1009 -18.22 -5.05 -20.14
N ASP A 1010 -17.31 -5.79 -19.50
CA ASP A 1010 -17.05 -7.19 -19.83
C ASP A 1010 -18.25 -8.08 -19.43
N PRO A 1011 -18.57 -9.14 -20.19
CA PRO A 1011 -19.58 -10.11 -19.79
C PRO A 1011 -19.17 -10.87 -18.51
N PRO A 1012 -20.13 -11.46 -17.76
CA PRO A 1012 -19.81 -12.39 -16.68
C PRO A 1012 -19.07 -13.62 -17.22
N SER A 1013 -18.11 -14.14 -16.46
CA SER A 1013 -17.25 -15.26 -16.88
C SER A 1013 -18.01 -16.59 -16.97
N ALA A 1014 -19.06 -16.73 -16.15
CA ALA A 1014 -20.00 -17.84 -16.17
C ALA A 1014 -21.41 -17.32 -15.87
N THR A 1015 -22.37 -17.74 -16.68
CA THR A 1015 -23.79 -17.39 -16.64
C THR A 1015 -24.60 -18.55 -16.05
N PHE A 1016 -25.64 -18.24 -15.29
CA PHE A 1016 -26.48 -19.24 -14.62
C PHE A 1016 -27.97 -18.96 -14.84
N PRO A 1017 -28.80 -19.99 -15.07
CA PRO A 1017 -30.23 -19.83 -15.24
C PRO A 1017 -30.91 -19.32 -13.97
N ALA A 1018 -31.87 -18.40 -14.15
CA ALA A 1018 -32.47 -17.62 -13.08
C ALA A 1018 -33.55 -18.39 -12.28
N GLY A 1019 -33.14 -19.41 -11.53
CA GLY A 1019 -33.92 -20.02 -10.45
C GLY A 1019 -35.05 -20.96 -10.89
N GLY A 1020 -34.70 -22.21 -11.17
CA GLY A 1020 -35.65 -23.33 -11.22
C GLY A 1020 -35.70 -24.08 -9.89
N ALA A 1021 -36.85 -24.63 -9.52
CA ALA A 1021 -37.03 -25.50 -8.35
C ALA A 1021 -36.68 -26.97 -8.68
N ALA A 1022 -35.53 -27.19 -9.31
CA ALA A 1022 -35.01 -28.54 -9.57
C ALA A 1022 -34.59 -29.20 -8.25
N ALA A 1023 -34.74 -30.53 -8.17
CA ALA A 1023 -34.36 -31.29 -6.98
C ALA A 1023 -32.85 -31.16 -6.67
N ASP A 1024 -32.49 -31.25 -5.39
CA ASP A 1024 -31.13 -31.03 -4.90
C ASP A 1024 -30.25 -32.29 -5.06
N GLU A 1025 -30.28 -32.86 -6.26
CA GLU A 1025 -29.57 -34.08 -6.66
C GLU A 1025 -28.05 -33.91 -6.63
N LYS A 1026 -27.34 -34.98 -6.28
CA LYS A 1026 -25.87 -34.99 -6.30
C LYS A 1026 -25.30 -34.78 -7.70
N LEU A 1027 -24.19 -34.05 -7.77
CA LEU A 1027 -23.37 -33.94 -8.98
C LEU A 1027 -22.42 -35.13 -9.04
N LEU A 1028 -22.95 -36.30 -9.43
CA LEU A 1028 -22.23 -37.57 -9.30
C LEU A 1028 -21.01 -37.70 -10.21
N GLY A 1029 -20.94 -37.02 -11.36
CA GLY A 1029 -19.82 -37.14 -12.30
C GLY A 1029 -19.58 -35.87 -13.12
N ILE A 1030 -18.58 -35.91 -14.00
CA ILE A 1030 -18.22 -34.85 -14.93
C ILE A 1030 -18.50 -35.34 -16.35
N SER A 1031 -19.18 -34.55 -17.18
CA SER A 1031 -19.23 -34.78 -18.63
C SER A 1031 -19.11 -33.45 -19.37
N LEU A 1032 -18.11 -33.39 -20.25
CA LEU A 1032 -17.77 -32.32 -21.18
C LEU A 1032 -17.79 -32.90 -22.60
N ARG A 1033 -18.40 -32.20 -23.55
CA ARG A 1033 -18.46 -32.63 -24.96
C ARG A 1033 -18.17 -31.49 -25.92
N ASP A 1034 -17.28 -31.70 -26.88
CA ASP A 1034 -16.74 -30.71 -27.84
C ASP A 1034 -16.34 -29.36 -27.20
N VAL A 1035 -15.79 -29.39 -25.99
CA VAL A 1035 -15.54 -28.16 -25.22
C VAL A 1035 -14.38 -27.38 -25.81
N THR A 1036 -14.68 -26.18 -26.32
CA THR A 1036 -13.69 -25.18 -26.71
C THR A 1036 -13.77 -24.01 -25.75
N ALA A 1037 -12.69 -23.72 -25.01
CA ALA A 1037 -12.69 -22.71 -23.95
C ALA A 1037 -11.36 -21.96 -23.85
N GLY A 1038 -11.40 -20.73 -23.35
CA GLY A 1038 -10.21 -19.91 -23.14
C GLY A 1038 -10.58 -18.52 -22.66
N TRP A 1039 -9.91 -18.06 -21.60
CA TRP A 1039 -10.30 -16.88 -20.82
C TRP A 1039 -10.40 -15.57 -21.59
N ASP A 1040 -9.54 -15.35 -22.59
CA ASP A 1040 -9.50 -14.12 -23.40
C ASP A 1040 -10.10 -14.40 -24.79
N PRO A 1041 -11.30 -13.90 -25.11
CA PRO A 1041 -11.95 -14.14 -26.41
C PRO A 1041 -11.12 -13.69 -27.62
N GLY A 1042 -10.21 -12.72 -27.45
CA GLY A 1042 -9.32 -12.23 -28.50
C GLY A 1042 -8.05 -13.07 -28.71
N ARG A 1043 -7.87 -14.14 -27.92
CA ARG A 1043 -6.78 -15.12 -28.08
C ARG A 1043 -7.33 -16.48 -28.52
N GLU A 1044 -6.44 -17.29 -29.09
CA GLU A 1044 -6.73 -18.70 -29.32
C GLU A 1044 -7.24 -19.38 -28.04
N PRO A 1045 -8.22 -20.30 -28.16
CA PRO A 1045 -8.71 -21.04 -27.01
C PRO A 1045 -7.65 -22.03 -26.50
N ALA A 1046 -7.66 -22.23 -25.17
CA ALA A 1046 -6.73 -23.12 -24.46
C ALA A 1046 -7.23 -24.57 -24.42
N LEU A 1047 -8.54 -24.80 -24.57
CA LEU A 1047 -9.15 -26.12 -24.80
C LEU A 1047 -9.81 -26.11 -26.19
N ARG A 1048 -9.70 -27.18 -26.98
CA ARG A 1048 -9.98 -27.19 -28.43
C ARG A 1048 -10.72 -28.46 -28.90
N GLY A 1049 -12.04 -28.48 -28.69
CA GLY A 1049 -12.87 -29.67 -28.94
C GLY A 1049 -12.51 -30.80 -27.97
N LEU A 1050 -12.64 -30.50 -26.67
CA LEU A 1050 -12.27 -31.39 -25.58
C LEU A 1050 -13.49 -32.17 -25.10
N ASP A 1051 -13.41 -33.49 -25.20
CA ASP A 1051 -14.34 -34.43 -24.58
C ASP A 1051 -13.71 -34.99 -23.28
N LEU A 1052 -14.51 -35.09 -22.21
CA LEU A 1052 -14.10 -35.68 -20.94
C LEU A 1052 -15.32 -36.21 -20.20
N GLU A 1053 -15.36 -37.51 -19.94
CA GLU A 1053 -16.36 -38.12 -19.05
C GLU A 1053 -15.66 -38.81 -17.88
N VAL A 1054 -16.10 -38.49 -16.66
CA VAL A 1054 -15.60 -39.03 -15.38
C VAL A 1054 -16.79 -39.55 -14.57
N ALA A 1055 -16.74 -40.83 -14.22
CA ALA A 1055 -17.80 -41.57 -13.55
C ALA A 1055 -17.89 -41.25 -12.03
N ALA A 1056 -18.93 -41.78 -11.38
CA ALA A 1056 -19.19 -41.49 -9.98
C ALA A 1056 -18.23 -42.20 -9.04
N GLY A 1057 -17.45 -41.42 -8.28
CA GLY A 1057 -16.37 -41.93 -7.42
C GLY A 1057 -15.06 -42.20 -8.16
N GLU A 1058 -15.01 -41.99 -9.49
CA GLU A 1058 -13.79 -42.16 -10.28
C GLU A 1058 -12.77 -41.04 -9.99
N ARG A 1059 -11.50 -41.41 -9.96
CA ARG A 1059 -10.34 -40.54 -9.81
C ARG A 1059 -9.59 -40.52 -11.14
N VAL A 1060 -9.58 -39.36 -11.80
CA VAL A 1060 -8.89 -39.18 -13.09
C VAL A 1060 -7.79 -38.15 -12.93
N ALA A 1061 -6.58 -38.51 -13.36
CA ALA A 1061 -5.50 -37.54 -13.54
C ALA A 1061 -5.44 -37.04 -14.98
N VAL A 1062 -5.21 -35.74 -15.12
CA VAL A 1062 -4.90 -35.06 -16.38
C VAL A 1062 -3.50 -34.47 -16.26
N VAL A 1063 -2.55 -35.11 -16.94
CA VAL A 1063 -1.15 -34.71 -17.02
C VAL A 1063 -0.97 -33.78 -18.22
N GLY A 1064 -0.12 -32.77 -18.10
CA GLY A 1064 0.26 -31.90 -19.22
C GLY A 1064 1.23 -30.82 -18.78
N ARG A 1065 1.94 -30.21 -19.73
CA ARG A 1065 2.93 -29.15 -19.42
C ARG A 1065 2.24 -27.91 -18.84
N SER A 1066 3.01 -27.06 -18.17
CA SER A 1066 2.47 -25.77 -17.70
C SER A 1066 2.05 -24.93 -18.91
N GLY A 1067 0.83 -24.40 -18.88
CA GLY A 1067 0.24 -23.61 -19.97
C GLY A 1067 -0.70 -24.37 -20.93
N GLU A 1068 -0.68 -25.70 -20.99
CA GLU A 1068 -1.49 -26.48 -21.98
C GLU A 1068 -3.01 -26.53 -21.71
N GLY A 1069 -3.49 -25.82 -20.67
CA GLY A 1069 -4.91 -25.54 -20.47
C GLY A 1069 -5.50 -26.07 -19.15
N LYS A 1070 -4.74 -26.79 -18.31
CA LYS A 1070 -5.23 -27.46 -17.08
C LYS A 1070 -6.12 -26.59 -16.18
N SER A 1071 -5.65 -25.41 -15.75
CA SER A 1071 -6.44 -24.46 -14.94
C SER A 1071 -7.64 -23.81 -15.68
N THR A 1072 -7.73 -23.97 -17.00
CA THR A 1072 -8.93 -23.62 -17.79
C THR A 1072 -9.93 -24.76 -17.76
N LEU A 1073 -9.47 -26.02 -17.84
CA LEU A 1073 -10.30 -27.21 -17.65
C LEU A 1073 -10.91 -27.23 -16.24
N ALA A 1074 -10.11 -26.97 -15.19
CA ALA A 1074 -10.60 -26.80 -13.82
C ALA A 1074 -11.75 -25.77 -13.73
N ALA A 1075 -11.58 -24.62 -14.39
CA ALA A 1075 -12.57 -23.55 -14.36
C ALA A 1075 -13.83 -23.84 -15.18
N VAL A 1076 -13.77 -24.63 -16.26
CA VAL A 1076 -14.97 -25.08 -16.99
C VAL A 1076 -15.71 -26.16 -16.20
N VAL A 1077 -15.00 -27.15 -15.64
CA VAL A 1077 -15.59 -28.19 -14.79
C VAL A 1077 -16.28 -27.57 -13.57
N ALA A 1078 -15.62 -26.65 -12.88
CA ALA A 1078 -16.22 -25.92 -11.76
C ALA A 1078 -17.22 -24.82 -12.19
N ARG A 1079 -17.44 -24.60 -13.50
CA ARG A 1079 -18.29 -23.55 -14.09
C ARG A 1079 -18.01 -22.16 -13.50
N LEU A 1080 -16.72 -21.85 -13.41
CA LEU A 1080 -16.16 -20.52 -13.16
C LEU A 1080 -15.88 -19.78 -14.48
N LEU A 1081 -15.79 -20.54 -15.59
CA LEU A 1081 -15.72 -20.09 -16.97
C LEU A 1081 -16.74 -20.89 -17.80
N ASP A 1082 -17.65 -20.22 -18.52
CA ASP A 1082 -18.48 -20.88 -19.54
C ASP A 1082 -17.63 -21.16 -20.81
N PRO A 1083 -17.86 -22.28 -21.53
CA PRO A 1083 -17.16 -22.57 -22.78
C PRO A 1083 -17.62 -21.67 -23.94
N ARG A 1084 -16.80 -21.54 -24.98
CA ARG A 1084 -17.14 -20.83 -26.23
C ARG A 1084 -18.03 -21.68 -27.14
N SER A 1085 -17.81 -22.99 -27.15
CA SER A 1085 -18.64 -24.02 -27.79
C SER A 1085 -18.49 -25.35 -27.04
N GLY A 1086 -19.36 -26.31 -27.35
CA GLY A 1086 -19.49 -27.56 -26.60
C GLY A 1086 -20.48 -27.47 -25.43
N THR A 1087 -20.68 -28.57 -24.73
CA THR A 1087 -21.67 -28.71 -23.64
C THR A 1087 -21.04 -29.24 -22.36
N VAL A 1088 -21.62 -28.84 -21.22
CA VAL A 1088 -21.24 -29.26 -19.86
C VAL A 1088 -22.49 -29.77 -19.17
N ALA A 1089 -22.48 -30.99 -18.62
CA ALA A 1089 -23.70 -31.66 -18.14
C ALA A 1089 -24.49 -30.88 -17.05
N HIS A 1090 -23.82 -30.03 -16.27
CA HIS A 1090 -24.42 -29.18 -15.24
C HIS A 1090 -24.62 -27.70 -15.68
N ALA A 1091 -24.72 -27.43 -16.99
CA ALA A 1091 -25.00 -26.09 -17.54
C ALA A 1091 -26.41 -25.56 -17.22
N ASP A 1092 -27.42 -26.42 -17.08
CA ASP A 1092 -28.80 -25.98 -16.78
C ASP A 1092 -29.09 -25.82 -15.28
N ARG A 1093 -28.14 -26.18 -14.40
CA ARG A 1093 -28.30 -26.00 -12.95
C ARG A 1093 -28.06 -24.53 -12.53
N PRO A 1094 -28.83 -23.97 -11.57
CA PRO A 1094 -28.59 -22.64 -11.01
C PRO A 1094 -27.33 -22.62 -10.13
N GLU A 1095 -26.73 -21.44 -9.92
CA GLU A 1095 -25.39 -21.32 -9.30
C GLU A 1095 -25.30 -21.99 -7.91
N HIS A 1096 -26.36 -21.90 -7.09
CA HIS A 1096 -26.42 -22.51 -5.76
C HIS A 1096 -26.48 -24.05 -5.74
N GLN A 1097 -26.72 -24.70 -6.88
CA GLN A 1097 -26.67 -26.16 -7.05
C GLN A 1097 -25.35 -26.65 -7.67
N VAL A 1098 -24.39 -25.75 -7.90
CA VAL A 1098 -23.05 -26.07 -8.44
C VAL A 1098 -21.94 -25.66 -7.47
N ARG A 1099 -22.05 -24.46 -6.86
CA ARG A 1099 -21.10 -24.00 -5.83
C ARG A 1099 -21.17 -24.86 -4.57
N GLY A 1100 -20.03 -25.08 -3.93
CA GLY A 1100 -19.89 -25.96 -2.76
C GLY A 1100 -19.95 -27.46 -3.08
N ARG A 1101 -20.72 -27.89 -4.10
CA ARG A 1101 -20.74 -29.29 -4.59
C ARG A 1101 -19.55 -29.62 -5.48
N ILE A 1102 -19.13 -28.70 -6.35
CA ILE A 1102 -17.83 -28.76 -7.03
C ILE A 1102 -16.89 -27.77 -6.34
N VAL A 1103 -15.76 -28.25 -5.84
CA VAL A 1103 -14.73 -27.42 -5.20
C VAL A 1103 -13.39 -27.60 -5.91
N VAL A 1104 -12.78 -26.48 -6.28
CA VAL A 1104 -11.41 -26.42 -6.79
C VAL A 1104 -10.46 -26.04 -5.65
N VAL A 1105 -9.27 -26.63 -5.64
CA VAL A 1105 -8.11 -26.24 -4.84
C VAL A 1105 -6.96 -25.91 -5.79
N GLY A 1106 -6.18 -24.87 -5.49
CA GLY A 1106 -5.14 -24.30 -6.38
C GLY A 1106 -5.08 -22.77 -6.31
N ASP A 1107 -4.11 -22.17 -7.00
CA ASP A 1107 -3.70 -20.75 -6.92
C ASP A 1107 -4.81 -19.71 -6.69
N ASP A 1108 -5.85 -19.71 -7.55
CA ASP A 1108 -6.95 -18.75 -7.50
C ASP A 1108 -7.86 -18.92 -6.25
N THR A 1109 -7.84 -20.09 -5.62
CA THR A 1109 -8.74 -20.49 -4.52
C THR A 1109 -8.08 -20.52 -3.15
N ASP A 1110 -6.75 -20.59 -3.09
CA ASP A 1110 -5.99 -20.85 -1.85
C ASP A 1110 -5.86 -19.65 -0.91
N HIS A 1111 -6.58 -18.55 -1.20
CA HIS A 1111 -6.59 -17.33 -0.40
C HIS A 1111 -6.91 -17.60 1.08
N VAL A 1112 -6.09 -17.05 1.98
CA VAL A 1112 -6.29 -17.02 3.43
C VAL A 1112 -6.67 -15.61 3.84
N PHE A 1113 -7.86 -15.45 4.40
CA PHE A 1113 -8.42 -14.16 4.78
C PHE A 1113 -7.79 -13.65 6.08
N ALA A 1114 -7.74 -12.33 6.24
CA ALA A 1114 -7.30 -11.66 7.46
C ALA A 1114 -8.34 -11.84 8.59
N SER A 1115 -8.28 -13.01 9.24
CA SER A 1115 -9.22 -13.50 10.26
C SER A 1115 -8.59 -14.66 11.04
N THR A 1116 -9.31 -15.29 11.97
CA THR A 1116 -8.81 -16.45 12.70
C THR A 1116 -8.72 -17.72 11.84
N VAL A 1117 -7.94 -18.71 12.28
CA VAL A 1117 -7.94 -20.08 11.74
C VAL A 1117 -9.37 -20.66 11.71
N ARG A 1118 -10.12 -20.54 12.83
CA ARG A 1118 -11.50 -21.02 12.96
C ARG A 1118 -12.41 -20.49 11.86
N GLU A 1119 -12.45 -19.16 11.69
CA GLU A 1119 -13.36 -18.53 10.75
C GLU A 1119 -12.91 -18.73 9.28
N ASN A 1120 -11.60 -18.83 9.02
CA ASN A 1120 -11.07 -19.19 7.70
C ASN A 1120 -11.48 -20.59 7.22
N LEU A 1121 -11.68 -21.55 8.12
CA LEU A 1121 -12.20 -22.89 7.79
C LEU A 1121 -13.73 -22.89 7.67
N ARG A 1122 -14.43 -22.17 8.57
CA ARG A 1122 -15.90 -22.06 8.58
C ARG A 1122 -16.52 -21.41 7.33
N LEU A 1123 -15.71 -20.78 6.48
CA LEU A 1123 -16.13 -20.35 5.13
C LEU A 1123 -16.72 -21.50 4.29
N ALA A 1124 -16.18 -22.72 4.44
CA ALA A 1124 -16.77 -23.93 3.86
C ALA A 1124 -18.05 -24.31 4.65
N ARG A 1125 -17.89 -24.63 5.94
CA ARG A 1125 -18.96 -25.12 6.83
C ARG A 1125 -19.08 -24.27 8.11
N PRO A 1126 -20.02 -23.30 8.18
CA PRO A 1126 -20.17 -22.42 9.35
C PRO A 1126 -20.59 -23.15 10.62
N ALA A 1127 -21.33 -24.24 10.48
CA ALA A 1127 -21.78 -25.08 11.59
C ALA A 1127 -20.67 -26.02 12.12
N ALA A 1128 -19.46 -26.01 11.54
CA ALA A 1128 -18.38 -26.88 11.95
C ALA A 1128 -17.96 -26.63 13.41
N SER A 1129 -17.94 -27.72 14.16
CA SER A 1129 -17.44 -27.81 15.52
C SER A 1129 -15.91 -27.72 15.55
N ASP A 1130 -15.36 -27.22 16.66
CA ASP A 1130 -13.91 -27.14 16.87
C ASP A 1130 -13.19 -28.50 16.83
N GLY A 1131 -13.93 -29.63 16.92
CA GLY A 1131 -13.43 -30.98 16.68
C GLY A 1131 -13.24 -31.27 15.19
N GLU A 1132 -14.27 -31.03 14.36
CA GLU A 1132 -14.18 -31.15 12.89
C GLU A 1132 -13.08 -30.25 12.31
N LEU A 1133 -12.93 -29.04 12.83
CA LEU A 1133 -11.91 -28.09 12.38
C LEU A 1133 -10.49 -28.59 12.64
N ARG A 1134 -10.22 -29.19 13.81
CA ARG A 1134 -8.94 -29.83 14.10
C ARG A 1134 -8.73 -31.05 13.20
N ALA A 1135 -9.73 -31.93 13.10
CA ALA A 1135 -9.64 -33.13 12.27
C ALA A 1135 -9.34 -32.82 10.79
N ALA A 1136 -9.92 -31.74 10.24
CA ALA A 1136 -9.63 -31.28 8.88
C ALA A 1136 -8.17 -30.80 8.72
N LEU A 1137 -7.58 -30.13 9.71
CA LEU A 1137 -6.18 -29.71 9.71
C LEU A 1137 -5.21 -30.89 9.91
N THR A 1138 -5.54 -31.86 10.78
CA THR A 1138 -4.71 -33.07 10.98
C THR A 1138 -4.61 -33.89 9.69
N ARG A 1139 -5.71 -34.05 8.94
CA ARG A 1139 -5.77 -34.76 7.64
C ARG A 1139 -4.90 -34.15 6.53
N VAL A 1140 -4.36 -32.95 6.72
CA VAL A 1140 -3.43 -32.28 5.77
C VAL A 1140 -2.08 -31.96 6.41
N ARG A 1141 -1.71 -32.68 7.49
CA ARG A 1141 -0.47 -32.50 8.26
C ARG A 1141 -0.25 -31.05 8.76
N LEU A 1142 -1.33 -30.36 9.13
CA LEU A 1142 -1.29 -29.05 9.80
C LEU A 1142 -1.62 -29.13 11.31
N GLY A 1143 -1.67 -30.33 11.90
CA GLY A 1143 -1.87 -30.53 13.34
C GLY A 1143 -0.75 -29.93 14.19
N THR A 1144 0.50 -30.36 13.95
CA THR A 1144 1.68 -29.82 14.65
C THR A 1144 1.88 -28.32 14.41
N TRP A 1145 1.55 -27.83 13.20
CA TRP A 1145 1.51 -26.40 12.93
C TRP A 1145 0.51 -25.68 13.83
N LEU A 1146 -0.74 -26.19 13.95
CA LEU A 1146 -1.77 -25.64 14.82
C LEU A 1146 -1.35 -25.60 16.30
N GLU A 1147 -0.61 -26.60 16.76
CA GLU A 1147 -0.07 -26.70 18.12
C GLU A 1147 1.01 -25.65 18.41
N THR A 1148 1.83 -25.29 17.41
CA THR A 1148 2.80 -24.18 17.55
C THR A 1148 2.18 -22.79 17.49
N LEU A 1149 0.88 -22.65 17.19
CA LEU A 1149 0.22 -21.34 17.15
C LEU A 1149 -0.21 -20.86 18.55
N PRO A 1150 0.10 -19.61 18.96
CA PRO A 1150 -0.07 -19.15 20.33
C PRO A 1150 -1.53 -19.01 20.82
N ARG A 1151 -2.53 -19.30 19.97
CA ARG A 1151 -3.95 -19.44 20.36
C ARG A 1151 -4.67 -20.59 19.63
N GLY A 1152 -3.94 -21.51 19.00
CA GLY A 1152 -4.52 -22.57 18.17
C GLY A 1152 -5.53 -22.03 17.13
N LEU A 1153 -6.78 -22.51 17.18
CA LEU A 1153 -7.87 -22.10 16.27
C LEU A 1153 -8.25 -20.61 16.35
N ASP A 1154 -7.94 -19.92 17.46
CA ASP A 1154 -8.19 -18.49 17.66
C ASP A 1154 -6.99 -17.60 17.27
N THR A 1155 -5.98 -18.19 16.63
CA THR A 1155 -4.84 -17.45 16.08
C THR A 1155 -5.25 -16.69 14.82
N TRP A 1156 -4.86 -15.42 14.73
CA TRP A 1156 -5.14 -14.55 13.60
C TRP A 1156 -4.13 -14.79 12.47
N LEU A 1157 -4.63 -14.97 11.25
CA LEU A 1157 -3.85 -15.15 10.02
C LEU A 1157 -3.86 -13.87 9.18
N GLY A 1158 -2.89 -13.72 8.28
CA GLY A 1158 -2.85 -12.62 7.32
C GLY A 1158 -2.33 -11.29 7.93
N SER A 1159 -2.79 -10.15 7.40
CA SER A 1159 -2.16 -8.84 7.64
C SER A 1159 -2.21 -8.40 9.12
N GLY A 1160 -1.10 -8.60 9.83
CA GLY A 1160 -0.95 -8.29 11.27
C GLY A 1160 -1.05 -9.51 12.20
N GLY A 1161 -1.11 -10.72 11.66
CA GLY A 1161 -1.02 -11.98 12.42
C GLY A 1161 0.03 -12.94 11.85
N THR A 1162 -0.11 -14.22 12.13
CA THR A 1162 0.85 -15.25 11.69
C THR A 1162 0.80 -15.41 10.16
N THR A 1163 1.97 -15.40 9.53
CA THR A 1163 2.14 -15.71 8.10
C THR A 1163 2.20 -17.21 7.87
N MET A 1164 1.74 -17.66 6.70
CA MET A 1164 1.82 -19.06 6.27
C MET A 1164 2.73 -19.16 5.04
N SER A 1165 3.49 -20.23 4.91
CA SER A 1165 4.20 -20.54 3.67
C SER A 1165 3.22 -20.95 2.56
N GLY A 1166 3.65 -20.90 1.29
CA GLY A 1166 2.80 -21.30 0.16
C GLY A 1166 2.25 -22.73 0.30
N GLY A 1167 3.11 -23.70 0.63
CA GLY A 1167 2.71 -25.07 0.90
C GLY A 1167 1.79 -25.23 2.12
N GLN A 1168 1.95 -24.41 3.16
CA GLN A 1168 1.00 -24.39 4.29
C GLN A 1168 -0.37 -23.83 3.86
N ALA A 1169 -0.40 -22.76 3.06
CA ALA A 1169 -1.63 -22.15 2.57
C ALA A 1169 -2.41 -23.08 1.61
N ARG A 1170 -1.71 -23.74 0.67
CA ARG A 1170 -2.30 -24.75 -0.24
C ARG A 1170 -2.89 -25.93 0.56
N ARG A 1171 -2.15 -26.50 1.51
CA ARG A 1171 -2.68 -27.54 2.43
C ARG A 1171 -3.88 -27.07 3.26
N PHE A 1172 -3.87 -25.82 3.73
CA PHE A 1172 -5.01 -25.22 4.45
C PHE A 1172 -6.25 -25.06 3.55
N ALA A 1173 -6.05 -24.69 2.28
CA ALA A 1173 -7.11 -24.64 1.30
C ALA A 1173 -7.70 -26.04 1.01
N THR A 1174 -6.87 -27.09 0.97
CA THR A 1174 -7.38 -28.46 0.86
C THR A 1174 -8.12 -28.92 2.12
N ALA A 1175 -7.70 -28.54 3.33
CA ALA A 1175 -8.50 -28.78 4.55
C ALA A 1175 -9.87 -28.10 4.48
N ARG A 1176 -9.91 -26.85 4.00
CA ARG A 1176 -11.15 -26.08 3.76
C ARG A 1176 -12.04 -26.78 2.71
N ALA A 1177 -11.47 -27.35 1.66
CA ALA A 1177 -12.20 -28.10 0.64
C ALA A 1177 -12.73 -29.44 1.14
N LEU A 1178 -11.93 -30.22 1.88
CA LEU A 1178 -12.36 -31.48 2.50
C LEU A 1178 -13.50 -31.25 3.52
N LEU A 1179 -13.47 -30.13 4.24
CA LEU A 1179 -14.51 -29.68 5.17
C LEU A 1179 -15.80 -29.17 4.46
N ALA A 1180 -15.78 -28.93 3.15
CA ALA A 1180 -16.99 -28.60 2.39
C ALA A 1180 -17.87 -29.83 2.09
N GLU A 1181 -17.31 -31.05 2.15
CA GLU A 1181 -17.96 -32.29 1.65
C GLU A 1181 -18.51 -32.15 0.21
N PRO A 1182 -17.64 -31.81 -0.78
CA PRO A 1182 -18.06 -31.73 -2.18
C PRO A 1182 -18.45 -33.09 -2.75
N ASP A 1183 -19.33 -33.08 -3.75
CA ASP A 1183 -19.60 -34.24 -4.61
C ASP A 1183 -18.41 -34.49 -5.57
N VAL A 1184 -17.80 -33.41 -6.08
CA VAL A 1184 -16.65 -33.43 -7.01
C VAL A 1184 -15.51 -32.55 -6.49
N LEU A 1185 -14.31 -33.13 -6.36
CA LEU A 1185 -13.09 -32.42 -5.94
C LEU A 1185 -12.14 -32.25 -7.13
N VAL A 1186 -11.77 -31.00 -7.44
CA VAL A 1186 -10.77 -30.67 -8.47
C VAL A 1186 -9.51 -30.16 -7.79
N LEU A 1187 -8.36 -30.78 -8.10
CA LEU A 1187 -7.06 -30.44 -7.53
C LEU A 1187 -6.14 -29.91 -8.65
N ASP A 1188 -5.88 -28.61 -8.68
CA ASP A 1188 -5.04 -27.94 -9.70
C ASP A 1188 -3.63 -27.69 -9.15
N GLU A 1189 -2.69 -28.52 -9.62
CA GLU A 1189 -1.27 -28.62 -9.24
C GLU A 1189 -1.03 -28.65 -7.71
N PRO A 1190 -1.63 -29.61 -6.96
CA PRO A 1190 -1.62 -29.63 -5.50
C PRO A 1190 -0.23 -29.83 -4.85
N THR A 1191 0.76 -30.35 -5.59
CA THR A 1191 2.15 -30.57 -5.13
C THR A 1191 3.12 -29.46 -5.54
N GLU A 1192 2.67 -28.45 -6.26
CA GLU A 1192 3.52 -27.35 -6.71
C GLU A 1192 4.10 -26.58 -5.51
N GLY A 1193 5.44 -26.45 -5.47
CA GLY A 1193 6.15 -25.78 -4.38
C GLY A 1193 6.35 -26.62 -3.11
N LEU A 1194 6.23 -27.95 -3.21
CA LEU A 1194 6.64 -28.91 -2.17
C LEU A 1194 7.87 -29.72 -2.64
N ASP A 1195 8.77 -30.02 -1.70
CA ASP A 1195 9.83 -31.02 -1.84
C ASP A 1195 9.21 -32.41 -2.13
N GLU A 1196 9.91 -33.31 -2.82
CA GLU A 1196 9.32 -34.49 -3.48
C GLU A 1196 8.73 -35.52 -2.51
N ASP A 1197 9.47 -35.87 -1.46
CA ASP A 1197 9.04 -36.71 -0.34
C ASP A 1197 7.91 -36.08 0.51
N VAL A 1198 7.74 -34.75 0.46
CA VAL A 1198 6.59 -34.04 1.05
C VAL A 1198 5.39 -34.02 0.09
N ALA A 1199 5.63 -33.90 -1.22
CA ALA A 1199 4.63 -33.89 -2.27
C ALA A 1199 3.90 -35.24 -2.36
N GLU A 1200 4.64 -36.34 -2.44
CA GLU A 1200 4.10 -37.69 -2.51
C GLU A 1200 3.29 -38.04 -1.25
N ALA A 1201 3.82 -37.71 -0.07
CA ALA A 1201 3.14 -37.93 1.20
C ALA A 1201 1.85 -37.11 1.33
N VAL A 1202 1.83 -35.86 0.83
CA VAL A 1202 0.60 -35.03 0.77
C VAL A 1202 -0.40 -35.60 -0.24
N MET A 1203 0.03 -36.03 -1.42
CA MET A 1203 -0.86 -36.69 -2.39
C MET A 1203 -1.46 -37.98 -1.84
N SER A 1204 -0.67 -38.75 -1.09
CA SER A 1204 -1.14 -39.98 -0.46
C SER A 1204 -2.30 -39.71 0.51
N ASP A 1205 -2.12 -38.74 1.41
CA ASP A 1205 -3.12 -38.29 2.38
C ASP A 1205 -4.35 -37.68 1.70
N LEU A 1206 -4.17 -36.84 0.68
CA LEU A 1206 -5.28 -36.13 0.02
C LEU A 1206 -6.19 -37.08 -0.77
N LEU A 1207 -5.62 -38.01 -1.54
CA LEU A 1207 -6.40 -39.02 -2.24
C LEU A 1207 -7.09 -39.99 -1.26
N ALA A 1208 -6.45 -40.34 -0.15
CA ALA A 1208 -7.09 -41.12 0.92
C ALA A 1208 -8.26 -40.36 1.59
N ALA A 1209 -8.06 -39.09 1.93
CA ALA A 1209 -9.07 -38.23 2.54
C ALA A 1209 -10.23 -37.85 1.59
N SER A 1210 -10.09 -38.09 0.29
CA SER A 1210 -11.17 -37.92 -0.70
C SER A 1210 -12.27 -38.98 -0.57
N GLY A 1211 -11.94 -40.19 -0.09
CA GLY A 1211 -12.88 -41.32 -0.02
C GLY A 1211 -13.42 -41.73 -1.39
N ASN A 1212 -14.73 -41.98 -1.48
CA ASN A 1212 -15.44 -42.37 -2.70
C ASN A 1212 -16.04 -41.14 -3.43
N ARG A 1213 -15.37 -39.98 -3.37
CA ARG A 1213 -15.76 -38.79 -4.14
C ARG A 1213 -15.14 -38.86 -5.54
N THR A 1214 -15.80 -38.22 -6.50
CA THR A 1214 -15.25 -38.04 -7.84
C THR A 1214 -14.09 -37.04 -7.78
N VAL A 1215 -12.91 -37.40 -8.27
CA VAL A 1215 -11.69 -36.57 -8.20
C VAL A 1215 -11.14 -36.30 -9.59
N LEU A 1216 -10.89 -35.03 -9.90
CA LEU A 1216 -10.12 -34.59 -11.06
C LEU A 1216 -8.80 -33.98 -10.59
N LEU A 1217 -7.71 -34.74 -10.76
CA LEU A 1217 -6.35 -34.29 -10.49
C LEU A 1217 -5.76 -33.65 -11.76
N LEU A 1218 -5.23 -32.46 -11.65
CA LEU A 1218 -4.54 -31.74 -12.72
C LEU A 1218 -3.09 -31.52 -12.28
N THR A 1219 -2.13 -32.10 -13.01
CA THR A 1219 -0.71 -32.10 -12.60
C THR A 1219 0.24 -32.00 -13.80
N HIS A 1220 1.49 -31.67 -13.54
CA HIS A 1220 2.62 -31.84 -14.46
C HIS A 1220 3.70 -32.76 -13.89
N ARG A 1221 3.46 -33.33 -12.69
CA ARG A 1221 4.38 -34.15 -11.89
C ARG A 1221 3.82 -35.58 -11.72
N PRO A 1222 4.67 -36.61 -11.54
CA PRO A 1222 4.24 -38.01 -11.47
C PRO A 1222 3.65 -38.45 -10.13
N GLU A 1223 3.80 -37.67 -9.04
CA GLU A 1223 3.41 -38.10 -7.69
C GLU A 1223 1.91 -38.45 -7.59
N GLY A 1224 1.60 -39.68 -7.16
CA GLY A 1224 0.22 -40.13 -6.93
C GLY A 1224 -0.56 -40.56 -8.19
N LEU A 1225 0.08 -40.60 -9.37
CA LEU A 1225 -0.52 -41.14 -10.60
C LEU A 1225 -0.77 -42.67 -10.54
N ASP A 1226 -0.14 -43.35 -9.59
CA ASP A 1226 -0.36 -44.76 -9.25
C ASP A 1226 -1.66 -45.01 -8.46
N ARG A 1227 -2.32 -43.95 -7.96
CA ARG A 1227 -3.49 -44.03 -7.04
C ARG A 1227 -4.77 -43.43 -7.63
N VAL A 1228 -4.80 -43.26 -8.94
CA VAL A 1228 -5.97 -42.82 -9.74
C VAL A 1228 -6.39 -43.93 -10.69
N ASP A 1229 -7.67 -43.99 -11.02
CA ASP A 1229 -8.24 -45.08 -11.83
C ASP A 1229 -7.88 -44.93 -13.33
N ARG A 1230 -7.57 -43.71 -13.77
CA ARG A 1230 -7.26 -43.38 -15.18
C ARG A 1230 -6.38 -42.14 -15.31
N VAL A 1231 -5.42 -42.18 -16.23
CA VAL A 1231 -4.53 -41.07 -16.57
C VAL A 1231 -4.74 -40.64 -18.02
N LEU A 1232 -4.95 -39.35 -18.24
CA LEU A 1232 -5.12 -38.71 -19.55
C LEU A 1232 -4.04 -37.64 -19.75
N GLU A 1233 -3.69 -37.37 -21.00
CA GLU A 1233 -2.69 -36.35 -21.36
C GLU A 1233 -3.35 -35.18 -22.09
N LEU A 1234 -3.15 -33.95 -21.60
CA LEU A 1234 -3.66 -32.71 -22.18
C LEU A 1234 -2.54 -32.02 -22.94
N SER A 1235 -2.49 -32.19 -24.27
CA SER A 1235 -1.52 -31.47 -25.11
C SER A 1235 -2.19 -30.68 -26.24
N GLY A 1236 -1.66 -29.49 -26.52
CA GLY A 1236 -2.20 -28.56 -27.52
C GLY A 1236 -3.65 -28.12 -27.27
N GLY A 1237 -4.17 -28.28 -26.04
CA GLY A 1237 -5.56 -28.04 -25.66
C GLY A 1237 -6.53 -29.19 -25.97
N ARG A 1238 -6.05 -30.39 -26.27
CA ARG A 1238 -6.83 -31.62 -26.48
C ARG A 1238 -6.43 -32.70 -25.50
N LEU A 1239 -7.39 -33.55 -25.09
CA LEU A 1239 -7.12 -34.74 -24.30
C LEU A 1239 -6.82 -35.93 -25.22
N GLY A 1240 -5.86 -36.76 -24.81
CA GLY A 1240 -5.55 -38.05 -25.40
C GLY A 1240 -5.20 -39.10 -24.34
N PRO A 1241 -5.07 -40.38 -24.72
CA PRO A 1241 -4.52 -41.41 -23.84
C PRO A 1241 -3.06 -41.09 -23.52
N HIS A 1242 -2.67 -41.19 -22.24
CA HIS A 1242 -1.29 -40.93 -21.83
C HIS A 1242 -0.35 -42.06 -22.29
N ALA A 1243 0.77 -41.71 -22.94
CA ALA A 1243 1.64 -42.67 -23.60
C ALA A 1243 2.31 -43.71 -22.66
N GLY A 1244 2.26 -43.51 -21.34
CA GLY A 1244 2.82 -44.42 -20.33
C GLY A 1244 1.83 -45.43 -19.71
N SER A 1245 0.56 -45.49 -20.13
CA SER A 1245 -0.47 -46.26 -19.41
C SER A 1245 -0.41 -47.78 -19.60
N ALA A 1246 0.53 -48.43 -18.90
CA ALA A 1246 0.53 -49.87 -18.62
C ALA A 1246 0.25 -50.12 -17.13
N VAL A 1247 -0.89 -49.63 -16.65
CA VAL A 1247 -1.38 -49.91 -15.28
C VAL A 1247 -1.97 -51.33 -15.27
N PRO A 1248 -1.53 -52.24 -14.38
CA PRO A 1248 -2.13 -53.56 -14.24
C PRO A 1248 -3.54 -53.46 -13.65
N ALA A 1249 -4.43 -54.36 -14.09
CA ALA A 1249 -5.84 -54.44 -13.69
C ALA A 1249 -6.07 -55.25 -12.41
#